data_AF-A0A1G3YN61-F1
#
_entry.id   AF-A0A1G3YN61-F1
#
_cell.length_a   1.000
_cell.length_b   1.000
_cell.length_c   1.000
_cell.angle_alpha   90.00
_cell.angle_beta   90.00
_cell.angle_gamma   90.00
#
_symmetry.space_group_name_H-M   'P 1'
#
loop_
_entity.id
_entity.type
_entity.pdbx_description
1 polymer ?
#
loop_
_entity_poly.entity_id
_entity_poly.type
_entity_poly.pdbx_seq_one_letter_code
_entity_poly.pdbx_strand_id
1 'polypeptide(L)'
;MKTRPASPKTVPKAVPKSATKTAKKPETVPYHRKPEGLSHEAWQKALRQQFVPEQAFEIVRLAGTHPIFGDYSVHNPVSGRSYKVAFRDGGNGLNYCECLDFRTNRLGTCKHIEAVLKTVSGKRGAKKALREGYVPPYTSVYLHYGDTRRVRIRIGMENAHEFARLAHEYFDADLVLKEEAGNRFETFLGSAAAIDEGFRCYDDALAFILAKRETDRRRELIRSKYAELDSTAGLLKTRLYPYQRNGILFAAAAGRSLIADEMGLGKTIQAIGAAELLKREAGIERVLVVCPTSLKYQWRSEIMKFTDSAIRVIEGQAQARGKQYREDAFFKIVSYHTVAHDLDAIARMAPDLVILDEAQRIKNWKTRIARTVKRIESPFALVLTGTPLENNLEELYSIVSFINPWKLGPFWKFLSEHQVKDGTGKVTGYQGLREIGERLSDITLRRRKKEVLADLPERIDKRIFVPMTAQQRSMHDEFSDNAARLIKKWKHKGFLTEQERQRLLILLNEMRMVCDSTYILDQDAEHRHDVKIGELMSILEESLADPEQKVVVFSQWERMTRLVAKELDERGIGYRNLHGGVPSVQRQELFDSFNTLPECRVFISTDAGSTGLNLQSASILVNLDLPWNPAVLEQRIGRIHRIGQKKNVTILNFVSIDTIESRMLDLIGFKSGLARGILDSGEDSIFMGDDKHRRFMNAVQEIVVESETERAPSTAVESADEQREAEELAGRIGAAGDEDIAVEAKGAGTAAATAAAEPGELVARGVSFLSDLSRSLSAPGGAEAFVAALSETDPATGKTYLKIPVESTAAAAGAISMLAGLFSTLGAGGRPEKGDKSQ
;
A
#
# COMPACT_ATOMS: atom_id res chain seq x y z
N MET A 1 72.20 -55.44 41.73
CA MET A 1 71.20 -56.47 42.14
C MET A 1 69.91 -55.75 42.53
N LYS A 2 68.81 -56.10 41.85
CA LYS A 2 67.38 -56.00 42.24
C LYS A 2 66.83 -54.63 42.68
N THR A 3 66.15 -53.87 41.82
CA THR A 3 64.73 -54.00 41.35
C THR A 3 63.67 -53.64 42.39
N ARG A 4 63.09 -52.43 42.25
CA ARG A 4 61.63 -52.12 42.22
C ARG A 4 61.42 -50.59 42.19
N PRO A 5 60.85 -50.00 41.12
CA PRO A 5 60.49 -48.58 41.12
C PRO A 5 59.05 -48.35 41.60
N ALA A 6 58.83 -47.13 42.06
CA ALA A 6 57.76 -46.65 42.91
C ALA A 6 56.34 -46.68 42.30
N SER A 7 55.39 -46.99 43.17
CA SER A 7 53.93 -46.88 43.00
C SER A 7 53.45 -45.42 43.03
N PRO A 8 52.66 -44.94 42.04
CA PRO A 8 52.00 -43.65 42.11
C PRO A 8 50.65 -43.76 42.85
N LYS A 9 50.42 -42.81 43.75
CA LYS A 9 49.24 -42.67 44.61
C LYS A 9 47.94 -42.56 43.80
N THR A 10 46.96 -43.38 44.15
CA THR A 10 45.58 -43.38 43.65
C THR A 10 44.79 -42.21 44.25
N VAL A 11 44.37 -41.28 43.38
CA VAL A 11 43.38 -40.23 43.68
C VAL A 11 41.97 -40.84 43.53
N PRO A 12 41.04 -40.59 44.47
CA PRO A 12 39.73 -41.25 44.49
C PRO A 12 38.86 -40.87 43.28
N LYS A 13 38.26 -41.90 42.66
CA LYS A 13 37.28 -41.79 41.56
C LYS A 13 36.07 -40.95 42.00
N ALA A 14 35.91 -39.78 41.38
CA ALA A 14 34.69 -39.01 41.44
C ALA A 14 33.57 -39.72 40.65
N VAL A 15 32.43 -39.88 41.29
CA VAL A 15 31.17 -40.37 40.73
C VAL A 15 30.77 -39.51 39.51
N PRO A 16 30.43 -40.10 38.34
CA PRO A 16 29.99 -39.31 37.20
C PRO A 16 28.64 -38.66 37.52
N LYS A 17 28.66 -37.33 37.69
CA LYS A 17 27.45 -36.50 37.76
C LYS A 17 26.63 -36.76 36.49
N SER A 18 25.37 -37.12 36.68
CA SER A 18 24.38 -37.24 35.61
C SER A 18 24.37 -35.95 34.78
N ALA A 19 24.80 -36.04 33.52
CA ALA A 19 24.62 -34.98 32.55
C ALA A 19 23.11 -34.78 32.35
N THR A 20 22.55 -33.78 33.02
CA THR A 20 21.27 -33.19 32.64
C THR A 20 21.40 -32.78 31.18
N LYS A 21 20.81 -33.57 30.28
CA LYS A 21 20.55 -33.17 28.89
C LYS A 21 19.68 -31.93 28.94
N THR A 22 20.31 -30.76 28.94
CA THR A 22 19.66 -29.52 28.56
C THR A 22 19.11 -29.75 27.16
N ALA A 23 17.78 -29.79 27.04
CA ALA A 23 17.10 -29.83 25.76
C ALA A 23 17.63 -28.66 24.93
N LYS A 24 18.31 -28.93 23.81
CA LYS A 24 18.70 -27.92 22.83
C LYS A 24 17.46 -27.08 22.53
N LYS A 25 17.51 -25.77 22.84
CA LYS A 25 16.53 -24.82 22.31
C LYS A 25 16.51 -25.01 20.78
N PRO A 26 15.33 -25.11 20.14
CA PRO A 26 15.27 -25.17 18.68
C PRO A 26 15.97 -23.93 18.11
N GLU A 27 16.92 -24.15 17.19
CA GLU A 27 17.62 -23.07 16.48
C GLU A 27 16.58 -22.20 15.78
N THR A 28 16.48 -20.93 16.19
CA THR A 28 15.62 -19.94 15.55
C THR A 28 16.19 -19.61 14.18
N VAL A 29 15.39 -19.77 13.12
CA VAL A 29 15.79 -19.43 11.77
C VAL A 29 15.54 -17.94 11.49
N PRO A 30 16.41 -17.26 10.70
CA PRO A 30 16.22 -15.85 10.39
C PRO A 30 14.98 -15.62 9.50
N TYR A 31 14.25 -14.54 9.75
CA TYR A 31 13.03 -14.17 8.99
C TYR A 31 13.31 -13.64 7.58
N HIS A 32 14.47 -13.02 7.37
CA HIS A 32 14.77 -12.26 6.15
C HIS A 32 15.83 -12.90 5.27
N ARG A 33 16.61 -13.86 5.80
CA ARG A 33 17.70 -14.52 5.10
C ARG A 33 17.61 -16.03 5.27
N LYS A 34 17.70 -16.75 4.14
CA LYS A 34 17.79 -18.21 4.14
C LYS A 34 19.13 -18.64 4.75
N PRO A 35 19.14 -19.53 5.76
CA PRO A 35 20.38 -20.10 6.26
C PRO A 35 21.14 -20.88 5.18
N GLU A 36 22.47 -20.90 5.28
CA GLU A 36 23.32 -21.74 4.44
C GLU A 36 23.07 -23.23 4.76
N GLY A 37 22.94 -24.07 3.73
CA GLY A 37 22.65 -25.51 3.87
C GLY A 37 21.17 -25.91 3.94
N LEU A 38 20.23 -24.98 4.13
CA LEU A 38 18.78 -25.25 4.10
C LEU A 38 18.18 -24.98 2.71
N SER A 39 17.29 -25.87 2.26
CA SER A 39 16.46 -25.61 1.07
C SER A 39 15.45 -24.50 1.36
N HIS A 40 14.97 -23.79 0.33
CA HIS A 40 13.96 -22.73 0.50
C HIS A 40 12.68 -23.27 1.15
N GLU A 41 12.23 -24.46 0.76
CA GLU A 41 11.07 -25.12 1.35
C GLU A 41 11.28 -25.45 2.83
N ALA A 42 12.43 -26.01 3.19
CA ALA A 42 12.74 -26.36 4.58
C ALA A 42 12.82 -25.10 5.47
N TRP A 43 13.42 -24.02 4.96
CA TRP A 43 13.46 -22.74 5.66
C TRP A 43 12.05 -22.17 5.88
N GLN A 44 11.18 -22.22 4.87
CA GLN A 44 9.80 -21.73 4.96
C GLN A 44 8.92 -22.57 5.91
N LYS A 45 9.15 -23.88 6.00
CA LYS A 45 8.50 -24.75 7.00
C LYS A 45 8.98 -24.40 8.42
N ALA A 46 10.29 -24.24 8.62
CA ALA A 46 10.88 -23.86 9.91
C ALA A 46 10.34 -22.52 10.43
N LEU A 47 10.20 -21.51 9.56
CA LEU A 47 9.61 -20.22 9.92
C LEU A 47 8.17 -20.35 10.46
N ARG A 48 7.36 -21.24 9.89
CA ARG A 48 5.98 -21.47 10.36
C ARG A 48 5.94 -22.16 11.71
N GLN A 49 6.85 -23.11 11.95
CA GLN A 49 7.02 -23.78 13.23
C GLN A 49 7.46 -22.81 14.33
N GLN A 50 8.36 -21.87 14.00
CA GLN A 50 8.81 -20.82 14.90
C GLN A 50 7.70 -19.84 15.31
N PHE A 51 6.74 -19.58 14.41
CA PHE A 51 5.60 -18.68 14.67
C PHE A 51 4.52 -19.26 15.59
N VAL A 52 4.43 -20.58 15.74
CA VAL A 52 3.41 -21.26 16.56
C VAL A 52 3.43 -20.81 18.04
N PRO A 53 4.58 -20.85 18.75
CA PRO A 53 4.64 -20.41 20.15
C PRO A 53 4.34 -18.92 20.35
N GLU A 54 4.53 -18.07 19.34
CA GLU A 54 4.37 -16.60 19.47
C GLU A 54 2.90 -16.15 19.50
N GLN A 55 1.97 -16.90 18.89
CA GLN A 55 0.58 -16.45 18.68
C GLN A 55 -0.47 -17.08 19.62
N ALA A 56 -0.08 -17.97 20.52
CA ALA A 56 -0.96 -18.62 21.52
C ALA A 56 -2.31 -19.09 20.93
N PHE A 57 -2.28 -19.93 19.88
CA PHE A 57 -3.49 -20.44 19.23
C PHE A 57 -4.36 -21.28 20.18
N GLU A 58 -5.67 -21.03 20.17
CA GLU A 58 -6.64 -21.89 20.86
C GLU A 58 -7.11 -22.99 19.91
N ILE A 59 -7.05 -24.25 20.33
CA ILE A 59 -7.33 -25.40 19.47
C ILE A 59 -8.43 -26.25 20.09
N VAL A 60 -9.56 -26.35 19.39
CA VAL A 60 -10.71 -27.16 19.78
C VAL A 60 -10.89 -28.31 18.79
N ARG A 61 -11.17 -29.52 19.26
CA ARG A 61 -11.44 -30.67 18.39
C ARG A 61 -12.93 -30.70 18.02
N LEU A 62 -13.24 -30.80 16.73
CA LEU A 62 -14.61 -30.74 16.22
C LEU A 62 -15.23 -32.14 16.01
N ALA A 63 -14.49 -33.07 15.39
CA ALA A 63 -14.99 -34.43 15.10
C ALA A 63 -13.85 -35.44 14.84
N GLY A 64 -14.11 -36.72 15.15
CA GLY A 64 -13.27 -37.87 14.77
C GLY A 64 -13.23 -39.00 15.79
N THR A 65 -13.23 -40.25 15.34
CA THR A 65 -13.10 -41.45 16.19
C THR A 65 -11.66 -41.70 16.63
N HIS A 66 -10.66 -41.26 15.85
CA HIS A 66 -9.24 -41.49 16.13
C HIS A 66 -8.66 -40.45 17.10
N PRO A 67 -7.91 -40.80 18.17
CA PRO A 67 -7.48 -39.87 19.24
C PRO A 67 -6.60 -38.68 18.79
N ILE A 68 -6.00 -38.77 17.60
CA ILE A 68 -5.02 -37.83 17.04
C ILE A 68 -5.50 -37.22 15.72
N PHE A 69 -5.80 -38.05 14.71
CA PHE A 69 -6.36 -37.58 13.44
C PHE A 69 -7.84 -37.21 13.56
N GLY A 70 -8.24 -36.14 12.87
CA GLY A 70 -9.58 -35.59 12.94
C GLY A 70 -9.63 -34.12 12.58
N ASP A 71 -10.80 -33.51 12.78
CA ASP A 71 -11.04 -32.12 12.46
C ASP A 71 -10.87 -31.25 13.71
N TYR A 72 -10.16 -30.13 13.53
CA TYR A 72 -9.82 -29.16 14.56
C TYR A 72 -10.29 -27.76 14.13
N SER A 73 -10.73 -26.96 15.09
CA SER A 73 -10.89 -25.52 14.96
C SER A 73 -9.70 -24.84 15.63
N VAL A 74 -9.01 -23.98 14.89
CA VAL A 74 -7.84 -23.22 15.38
C VAL A 74 -8.20 -21.74 15.39
N HIS A 75 -8.39 -21.17 16.59
CA HIS A 75 -8.65 -19.75 16.77
C HIS A 75 -7.32 -18.98 16.93
N ASN A 76 -7.21 -17.87 16.19
CA ASN A 76 -6.08 -16.97 16.25
C ASN A 76 -6.51 -15.66 16.96
N PRO A 77 -6.05 -15.42 18.20
CA PRO A 77 -6.48 -14.27 19.00
C PRO A 77 -6.05 -12.93 18.42
N VAL A 78 -4.92 -12.88 17.68
CA VAL A 78 -4.42 -11.66 17.04
C VAL A 78 -5.31 -11.22 15.88
N SER A 79 -5.86 -12.19 15.13
CA SER A 79 -6.73 -11.90 13.99
C SER A 79 -8.23 -12.01 14.29
N GLY A 80 -8.60 -12.55 15.46
CA GLY A 80 -9.98 -12.84 15.86
C GLY A 80 -10.67 -13.91 14.99
N ARG A 81 -9.92 -14.74 14.26
CA ARG A 81 -10.48 -15.71 13.29
C ARG A 81 -10.23 -17.15 13.71
N SER A 82 -11.20 -17.99 13.43
CA SER A 82 -11.09 -19.45 13.57
C SER A 82 -10.96 -20.10 12.19
N TYR A 83 -10.12 -21.12 12.09
CA TYR A 83 -9.87 -21.87 10.86
C TYR A 83 -10.11 -23.35 11.11
N LYS A 84 -10.84 -24.02 10.22
CA LYS A 84 -10.92 -25.49 10.23
C LYS A 84 -9.61 -26.08 9.72
N VAL A 85 -9.12 -27.08 10.44
CA VAL A 85 -7.92 -27.87 10.11
C VAL A 85 -8.31 -29.35 10.11
N ALA A 86 -8.22 -30.00 8.95
CA ALA A 86 -8.37 -31.45 8.87
C ALA A 86 -6.97 -32.08 8.96
N PHE A 87 -6.66 -32.65 10.11
CA PHE A 87 -5.37 -33.28 10.38
C PHE A 87 -5.47 -34.79 10.14
N ARG A 88 -4.69 -35.31 9.20
CA ARG A 88 -4.80 -36.68 8.65
C ARG A 88 -3.46 -37.41 8.57
N ASP A 89 -2.33 -36.71 8.52
CA ASP A 89 -1.01 -37.32 8.56
C ASP A 89 -0.03 -36.51 9.41
N GLY A 90 1.00 -37.18 9.93
CA GLY A 90 2.15 -36.51 10.56
C GLY A 90 3.10 -35.87 9.55
N GLY A 91 2.96 -36.24 8.27
CA GLY A 91 3.53 -35.53 7.14
C GLY A 91 2.69 -34.32 6.73
N ASN A 92 3.08 -33.70 5.63
CA ASN A 92 2.40 -32.52 5.08
C ASN A 92 1.50 -32.87 3.87
N GLY A 93 1.28 -34.16 3.59
CA GLY A 93 0.71 -34.61 2.33
C GLY A 93 -0.82 -34.67 2.31
N LEU A 94 -1.44 -34.97 3.47
CA LEU A 94 -2.87 -35.28 3.56
C LEU A 94 -3.67 -34.32 4.44
N ASN A 95 -2.97 -33.39 5.10
CA ASN A 95 -3.55 -32.33 5.93
C ASN A 95 -4.24 -31.26 5.08
N TYR A 96 -5.25 -30.59 5.66
CA TYR A 96 -5.96 -29.46 5.05
C TYR A 96 -6.17 -28.35 6.07
N CYS A 97 -6.09 -27.09 5.61
CA CYS A 97 -6.49 -25.93 6.39
C CYS A 97 -7.22 -24.90 5.51
N GLU A 98 -8.24 -24.26 6.06
CA GLU A 98 -8.98 -23.19 5.38
C GLU A 98 -8.18 -21.90 5.17
N CYS A 99 -7.04 -21.74 5.84
CA CYS A 99 -6.29 -20.49 5.77
C CYS A 99 -5.66 -20.26 4.39
N LEU A 100 -5.59 -18.99 3.98
CA LEU A 100 -5.02 -18.60 2.69
C LEU A 100 -3.55 -19.00 2.55
N ASP A 101 -2.78 -18.97 3.64
CA ASP A 101 -1.38 -19.42 3.64
C ASP A 101 -1.28 -20.87 3.15
N PHE A 102 -2.03 -21.80 3.75
CA PHE A 102 -2.04 -23.21 3.33
C PHE A 102 -2.41 -23.37 1.85
N ARG A 103 -3.49 -22.70 1.42
CA ARG A 103 -4.01 -22.80 0.05
C ARG A 103 -3.08 -22.23 -1.03
N THR A 104 -2.08 -21.43 -0.65
CA THR A 104 -1.21 -20.70 -1.60
C THR A 104 0.27 -21.07 -1.48
N ASN A 105 0.72 -21.61 -0.34
CA ASN A 105 2.15 -21.75 -0.06
C ASN A 105 2.84 -22.98 -0.66
N ARG A 106 2.08 -24.01 -1.07
CA ARG A 106 2.53 -25.30 -1.63
C ARG A 106 3.46 -26.13 -0.74
N LEU A 107 3.53 -25.84 0.56
CA LEU A 107 4.39 -26.56 1.51
C LEU A 107 3.70 -27.77 2.18
N GLY A 108 2.39 -27.90 1.94
CA GLY A 108 1.52 -28.88 2.61
C GLY A 108 1.36 -28.63 4.12
N THR A 109 1.76 -27.46 4.61
CA THR A 109 1.59 -27.05 6.00
C THR A 109 1.38 -25.55 6.11
N CYS A 110 0.85 -25.11 7.23
CA CYS A 110 0.71 -23.71 7.61
C CYS A 110 0.89 -23.58 9.12
N LYS A 111 0.97 -22.35 9.63
CA LYS A 111 1.07 -22.10 11.08
C LYS A 111 -0.05 -22.79 11.90
N HIS A 112 -1.25 -22.97 11.35
CA HIS A 112 -2.35 -23.64 12.05
C HIS A 112 -2.18 -25.17 12.08
N ILE A 113 -1.67 -25.78 11.00
CA ILE A 113 -1.36 -27.21 10.97
C ILE A 113 -0.20 -27.53 11.92
N GLU A 114 0.85 -26.71 11.91
CA GLU A 114 1.97 -26.85 12.86
C GLU A 114 1.50 -26.66 14.32
N ALA A 115 0.55 -25.76 14.56
CA ALA A 115 -0.05 -25.59 15.89
C ALA A 115 -0.82 -26.84 16.34
N VAL A 116 -1.64 -27.43 15.46
CA VAL A 116 -2.32 -28.71 15.74
C VAL A 116 -1.30 -29.81 15.97
N LEU A 117 -0.29 -29.94 15.09
CA LEU A 117 0.78 -30.94 15.20
C LEU A 117 1.49 -30.85 16.56
N LYS A 118 1.85 -29.63 17.00
CA LYS A 118 2.48 -29.40 18.30
C LYS A 118 1.58 -29.84 19.47
N THR A 119 0.29 -29.52 19.40
CA THR A 119 -0.71 -29.87 20.43
C THR A 119 -0.98 -31.37 20.49
N VAL A 120 -1.10 -32.06 19.35
CA VAL A 120 -1.34 -33.51 19.32
C VAL A 120 -0.09 -34.33 19.61
N SER A 121 1.11 -33.81 19.32
CA SER A 121 2.39 -34.49 19.58
C SER A 121 2.65 -34.73 21.07
N GLY A 122 2.00 -33.95 21.96
CA GLY A 122 2.04 -34.15 23.41
C GLY A 122 1.15 -35.28 23.94
N LYS A 123 0.26 -35.86 23.11
CA LYS A 123 -0.68 -36.90 23.54
C LYS A 123 -0.04 -38.30 23.59
N ARG A 124 -0.49 -39.13 24.53
CA ARG A 124 -0.04 -40.54 24.66
C ARG A 124 -0.37 -41.31 23.38
N GLY A 125 0.63 -41.98 22.78
CA GLY A 125 0.46 -42.74 21.53
C GLY A 125 0.69 -41.93 20.23
N ALA A 126 0.91 -40.62 20.29
CA ALA A 126 1.08 -39.75 19.12
C ALA A 126 2.19 -40.20 18.17
N LYS A 127 3.39 -40.50 18.69
CA LYS A 127 4.54 -40.94 17.88
C LYS A 127 4.33 -42.28 17.15
N LYS A 128 3.42 -43.13 17.63
CA LYS A 128 3.07 -44.40 16.98
C LYS A 128 2.08 -44.14 15.85
N ALA A 129 0.98 -43.44 16.14
CA ALA A 129 -0.03 -43.10 15.14
C ALA A 129 0.51 -42.22 13.99
N LEU A 130 1.41 -41.28 14.28
CA LEU A 130 2.03 -40.43 13.25
C LEU A 130 2.93 -41.23 12.28
N ARG A 131 3.46 -42.39 12.70
CA ARG A 131 4.24 -43.29 11.84
C ARG A 131 3.38 -44.25 11.03
N GLU A 132 2.31 -44.76 11.63
CA GLU A 132 1.39 -45.72 11.00
C GLU A 132 0.47 -45.04 9.98
N GLY A 133 0.27 -43.73 10.07
CA GLY A 133 -0.61 -42.97 9.19
C GLY A 133 -2.09 -43.25 9.49
N TYR A 134 -2.99 -42.60 8.74
CA TYR A 134 -4.43 -42.76 8.92
C TYR A 134 -5.15 -42.78 7.58
N VAL A 135 -5.75 -43.93 7.28
CA VAL A 135 -6.69 -44.07 6.18
C VAL A 135 -8.10 -43.93 6.77
N PRO A 136 -8.90 -42.94 6.34
CA PRO A 136 -10.26 -42.80 6.83
C PRO A 136 -11.13 -43.99 6.38
N PRO A 137 -12.19 -44.32 7.14
CA PRO A 137 -13.12 -45.38 6.74
C PRO A 137 -13.83 -45.03 5.42
N TYR A 138 -14.15 -43.75 5.22
CA TYR A 138 -14.88 -43.26 4.05
C TYR A 138 -13.97 -42.83 2.88
N THR A 139 -14.49 -42.96 1.66
CA THR A 139 -13.92 -42.39 0.44
C THR A 139 -14.22 -40.89 0.35
N SER A 140 -13.25 -40.10 -0.13
CA SER A 140 -13.46 -38.65 -0.29
C SER A 140 -12.76 -38.03 -1.49
N VAL A 141 -13.34 -36.96 -2.03
CA VAL A 141 -12.74 -36.13 -3.10
C VAL A 141 -12.38 -34.76 -2.57
N TYR A 142 -11.13 -34.35 -2.79
CA TYR A 142 -10.55 -33.12 -2.23
C TYR A 142 -9.67 -32.39 -3.25
N LEU A 143 -9.46 -31.09 -3.02
CA LEU A 143 -8.52 -30.31 -3.82
C LEU A 143 -7.11 -30.41 -3.23
N HIS A 144 -6.16 -30.90 -4.03
CA HIS A 144 -4.76 -30.93 -3.65
C HIS A 144 -4.05 -29.63 -4.05
N TYR A 145 -3.44 -28.92 -3.09
CA TYR A 145 -2.77 -27.62 -3.27
C TYR A 145 -1.26 -27.75 -3.51
N GLY A 146 -0.86 -28.58 -4.48
CA GLY A 146 0.52 -28.74 -4.93
C GLY A 146 0.97 -27.66 -5.92
N ASP A 147 1.96 -27.96 -6.76
CA ASP A 147 2.39 -27.04 -7.83
C ASP A 147 1.25 -26.66 -8.78
N THR A 148 0.37 -27.61 -9.03
CA THR A 148 -0.91 -27.38 -9.71
C THR A 148 -2.05 -27.82 -8.80
N ARG A 149 -3.15 -27.05 -8.80
CA ARG A 149 -4.38 -27.42 -8.10
C ARG A 149 -5.03 -28.56 -8.87
N ARG A 150 -5.16 -29.72 -8.23
CA ARG A 150 -5.70 -30.94 -8.85
C ARG A 150 -6.74 -31.54 -7.93
N VAL A 151 -7.88 -31.92 -8.50
CA VAL A 151 -8.90 -32.67 -7.76
C VAL A 151 -8.43 -34.12 -7.66
N ARG A 152 -8.41 -34.66 -6.45
CA ARG A 152 -7.97 -36.02 -6.19
C ARG A 152 -9.03 -36.80 -5.42
N ILE A 153 -9.08 -38.09 -5.65
CA ILE A 153 -9.87 -39.02 -4.86
C ILE A 153 -8.96 -39.76 -3.87
N ARG A 154 -9.47 -39.94 -2.65
CA ARG A 154 -8.92 -40.82 -1.62
C ARG A 154 -9.90 -41.94 -1.39
N ILE A 155 -9.48 -43.16 -1.70
CA ILE A 155 -10.27 -44.36 -1.48
C ILE A 155 -10.16 -44.73 0.02
N GLY A 156 -11.32 -44.85 0.68
CA GLY A 156 -11.41 -45.27 2.08
C GLY A 156 -11.27 -46.77 2.25
N MET A 157 -11.42 -47.26 3.48
CA MET A 157 -11.44 -48.71 3.76
C MET A 157 -12.77 -49.34 3.34
N GLU A 158 -13.87 -48.60 3.51
CA GLU A 158 -15.22 -49.06 3.19
C GLU A 158 -15.45 -49.02 1.67
N ASN A 159 -16.01 -50.10 1.12
CA ASN A 159 -16.34 -50.27 -0.31
C ASN A 159 -15.17 -49.97 -1.28
N ALA A 160 -13.93 -50.19 -0.84
CA ALA A 160 -12.72 -49.76 -1.55
C ALA A 160 -12.62 -50.31 -3.00
N HIS A 161 -13.03 -51.56 -3.23
CA HIS A 161 -12.98 -52.18 -4.56
C HIS A 161 -13.98 -51.56 -5.54
N GLU A 162 -15.18 -51.21 -5.07
CA GLU A 162 -16.21 -50.55 -5.89
C GLU A 162 -15.80 -49.11 -6.22
N PHE A 163 -15.29 -48.37 -5.22
CA PHE A 163 -14.74 -47.04 -5.43
C PHE A 163 -13.50 -47.04 -6.34
N ALA A 164 -12.64 -48.06 -6.28
CA ALA A 164 -11.50 -48.17 -7.19
C ALA A 164 -11.95 -48.36 -8.65
N ARG A 165 -12.99 -49.17 -8.88
CA ARG A 165 -13.58 -49.36 -10.21
C ARG A 165 -14.21 -48.08 -10.74
N LEU A 166 -14.98 -47.37 -9.90
CA LEU A 166 -15.57 -46.07 -10.27
C LEU A 166 -14.47 -45.02 -10.53
N ALA A 167 -13.43 -44.97 -9.69
CA ALA A 167 -12.32 -44.04 -9.83
C ALA A 167 -11.58 -44.21 -11.16
N HIS A 168 -11.40 -45.44 -11.66
CA HIS A 168 -10.68 -45.69 -12.91
C HIS A 168 -11.32 -45.00 -14.14
N GLU A 169 -12.64 -44.79 -14.13
CA GLU A 169 -13.33 -44.08 -15.22
C GLU A 169 -13.01 -42.58 -15.21
N TYR A 170 -13.05 -41.94 -14.03
CA TYR A 170 -12.97 -40.47 -13.89
C TYR A 170 -11.58 -39.94 -13.51
N PHE A 171 -10.76 -40.74 -12.86
CA PHE A 171 -9.43 -40.39 -12.33
C PHE A 171 -8.34 -41.19 -13.05
N ASP A 172 -7.15 -40.61 -13.17
CA ASP A 172 -5.96 -41.26 -13.72
C ASP A 172 -5.28 -42.20 -12.71
N ALA A 173 -4.14 -42.78 -13.10
CA ALA A 173 -3.36 -43.70 -12.25
C ALA A 173 -2.84 -43.04 -10.95
N ASP A 174 -2.67 -41.71 -10.95
CA ASP A 174 -2.27 -40.93 -9.78
C ASP A 174 -3.48 -40.47 -8.94
N LEU A 175 -4.68 -40.99 -9.23
CA LEU A 175 -5.94 -40.61 -8.59
C LEU A 175 -6.26 -39.12 -8.77
N VAL A 176 -5.88 -38.53 -9.90
CA VAL A 176 -6.19 -37.15 -10.30
C VAL A 176 -7.35 -37.15 -11.30
N LEU A 177 -8.30 -36.24 -11.14
CA LEU A 177 -9.45 -36.12 -12.02
C LEU A 177 -8.99 -35.80 -13.46
N LYS A 178 -9.41 -36.61 -14.43
CA LYS A 178 -9.14 -36.39 -15.87
C LYS A 178 -9.88 -35.15 -16.35
N GLU A 179 -9.31 -34.39 -17.28
CA GLU A 179 -9.95 -33.16 -17.79
C GLU A 179 -11.30 -33.42 -18.46
N GLU A 180 -11.39 -34.46 -19.29
CA GLU A 180 -12.61 -34.87 -20.00
C GLU A 180 -13.72 -35.35 -19.04
N ALA A 181 -13.32 -36.00 -17.95
CA ALA A 181 -14.22 -36.44 -16.89
C ALA A 181 -14.76 -35.25 -16.07
N GLY A 182 -14.09 -34.10 -16.14
CA GLY A 182 -14.48 -32.87 -15.48
C GLY A 182 -15.90 -32.42 -15.81
N ASN A 183 -16.41 -32.67 -17.02
CA ASN A 183 -17.78 -32.31 -17.45
C ASN A 183 -18.86 -33.30 -16.98
N ARG A 184 -18.49 -34.55 -16.67
CA ARG A 184 -19.38 -35.60 -16.16
C ARG A 184 -19.26 -35.83 -14.65
N PHE A 185 -18.63 -34.89 -13.94
CA PHE A 185 -18.38 -35.01 -12.50
C PHE A 185 -19.65 -35.14 -11.63
N GLU A 186 -20.77 -34.55 -12.04
CA GLU A 186 -22.07 -34.73 -11.35
C GLU A 186 -22.55 -36.18 -11.40
N THR A 187 -22.36 -36.85 -12.54
CA THR A 187 -22.65 -38.28 -12.69
C THR A 187 -21.77 -39.11 -11.76
N PHE A 188 -20.49 -38.75 -11.63
CA PHE A 188 -19.59 -39.38 -10.67
C PHE A 188 -20.07 -39.19 -9.22
N LEU A 189 -20.49 -37.98 -8.83
CA LEU A 189 -20.99 -37.72 -7.48
C LEU A 189 -22.23 -38.56 -7.16
N GLY A 190 -23.17 -38.67 -8.11
CA GLY A 190 -24.36 -39.51 -7.97
C GLY A 190 -24.01 -40.99 -7.78
N SER A 191 -23.12 -41.53 -8.62
CA SER A 191 -22.65 -42.91 -8.51
C SER A 191 -21.87 -43.17 -7.21
N ALA A 192 -21.04 -42.22 -6.77
CA ALA A 192 -20.26 -42.34 -5.54
C ALA A 192 -21.14 -42.34 -4.28
N ALA A 193 -22.18 -41.50 -4.26
CA ALA A 193 -23.15 -41.46 -3.17
C ALA A 193 -24.04 -42.72 -3.11
N ALA A 194 -24.27 -43.38 -4.25
CA ALA A 194 -25.02 -44.63 -4.31
C ALA A 194 -24.24 -45.85 -3.78
N ILE A 195 -22.90 -45.82 -3.85
CA ILE A 195 -22.02 -46.87 -3.30
C ILE A 195 -21.99 -46.79 -1.76
N ASP A 196 -21.89 -45.58 -1.21
CA ASP A 196 -21.73 -45.38 0.23
C ASP A 196 -22.26 -44.01 0.68
N GLU A 197 -23.18 -44.00 1.64
CA GLU A 197 -23.70 -42.78 2.28
C GLU A 197 -22.60 -41.97 2.99
N GLY A 198 -21.49 -42.63 3.37
CA GLY A 198 -20.33 -42.04 4.00
C GLY A 198 -19.41 -41.27 3.04
N PHE A 199 -19.63 -41.34 1.73
CA PHE A 199 -18.83 -40.62 0.72
C PHE A 199 -18.81 -39.10 0.96
N ARG A 200 -17.62 -38.47 0.84
CA ARG A 200 -17.47 -37.02 1.07
C ARG A 200 -16.79 -36.31 -0.09
N CYS A 201 -17.46 -35.34 -0.71
CA CYS A 201 -16.81 -34.35 -1.56
C CYS A 201 -16.57 -33.07 -0.75
N TYR A 202 -15.33 -32.62 -0.62
CA TYR A 202 -15.04 -31.35 0.05
C TYR A 202 -15.46 -30.17 -0.84
N ASP A 203 -15.94 -29.10 -0.20
CA ASP A 203 -16.48 -27.91 -0.87
C ASP A 203 -15.48 -27.25 -1.82
N ASP A 204 -14.18 -27.32 -1.51
CA ASP A 204 -13.14 -26.70 -2.31
C ASP A 204 -12.87 -27.43 -3.65
N ALA A 205 -12.99 -28.75 -3.67
CA ALA A 205 -12.93 -29.54 -4.89
C ALA A 205 -14.12 -29.23 -5.79
N LEU A 206 -15.33 -29.19 -5.21
CA LEU A 206 -16.56 -28.86 -5.93
C LEU A 206 -16.50 -27.44 -6.49
N ALA A 207 -16.15 -26.46 -5.66
CA ALA A 207 -16.01 -25.07 -6.06
C ALA A 207 -14.96 -24.87 -7.17
N PHE A 208 -13.86 -25.62 -7.14
CA PHE A 208 -12.84 -25.57 -8.18
C PHE A 208 -13.35 -26.09 -9.54
N ILE A 209 -14.06 -27.22 -9.55
CA ILE A 209 -14.63 -27.79 -10.77
C ILE A 209 -15.69 -26.85 -11.37
N LEU A 210 -16.61 -26.38 -10.53
CA LEU A 210 -17.65 -25.44 -10.94
C LEU A 210 -17.05 -24.16 -11.51
N ALA A 211 -16.04 -23.58 -10.85
CA ALA A 211 -15.36 -22.38 -11.33
C ALA A 211 -14.63 -22.59 -12.66
N LYS A 212 -14.00 -23.77 -12.87
CA LYS A 212 -13.32 -24.10 -14.14
C LYS A 212 -14.35 -24.21 -15.27
N ARG A 213 -15.40 -25.02 -15.09
CA ARG A 213 -16.48 -25.19 -16.07
C ARG A 213 -17.13 -23.86 -16.44
N GLU A 214 -17.45 -23.04 -15.44
CA GLU A 214 -18.09 -21.75 -15.68
C GLU A 214 -17.18 -20.79 -16.44
N THR A 215 -15.88 -20.81 -16.16
CA THR A 215 -14.89 -20.01 -16.90
C THR A 215 -14.80 -20.44 -18.35
N ASP A 216 -14.73 -21.75 -18.62
CA ASP A 216 -14.62 -22.30 -19.97
C ASP A 216 -15.90 -22.02 -20.78
N ARG A 217 -17.08 -22.26 -20.17
CA ARG A 217 -18.38 -21.94 -20.75
C ARG A 217 -18.50 -20.46 -21.12
N ARG A 218 -18.11 -19.56 -20.21
CA ARG A 218 -18.15 -18.11 -20.43
C ARG A 218 -17.20 -17.67 -21.54
N ARG A 219 -15.99 -18.22 -21.59
CA ARG A 219 -15.01 -17.92 -22.65
C ARG A 219 -15.55 -18.32 -24.02
N GLU A 220 -16.12 -19.51 -24.13
CA GLU A 220 -16.68 -20.01 -25.38
C GLU A 220 -17.93 -19.22 -25.81
N LEU A 221 -18.81 -18.89 -24.86
CA LEU A 221 -19.99 -18.05 -25.13
C LEU A 221 -19.58 -16.69 -25.68
N ILE A 222 -18.63 -16.01 -25.03
CA ILE A 222 -18.18 -14.69 -25.46
C ILE A 222 -17.49 -14.77 -26.82
N ARG A 223 -16.64 -15.79 -27.03
CA ARG A 223 -15.93 -15.99 -28.29
C ARG A 223 -16.88 -16.24 -29.46
N SER A 224 -17.87 -17.12 -29.28
CA SER A 224 -18.82 -17.50 -30.34
C SER A 224 -19.83 -16.39 -30.64
N LYS A 225 -20.42 -15.78 -29.61
CA LYS A 225 -21.49 -14.77 -29.75
C LYS A 225 -20.97 -13.40 -30.19
N TYR A 226 -19.73 -13.07 -29.84
CA TYR A 226 -19.13 -11.75 -30.11
C TYR A 226 -17.92 -11.81 -31.05
N ALA A 227 -17.86 -12.82 -31.93
CA ALA A 227 -16.81 -12.98 -32.93
C ALA A 227 -16.80 -11.84 -33.97
N GLU A 228 -17.97 -11.31 -34.32
CA GLU A 228 -18.09 -10.22 -35.30
C GLU A 228 -17.94 -8.83 -34.65
N LEU A 229 -17.31 -7.91 -35.37
CA LEU A 229 -16.96 -6.58 -34.87
C LEU A 229 -18.16 -5.78 -34.33
N ASP A 230 -19.37 -5.92 -34.91
CA ASP A 230 -20.56 -5.16 -34.51
C ASP A 230 -21.48 -5.85 -33.49
N SER A 231 -21.11 -7.04 -33.01
CA SER A 231 -21.88 -7.80 -32.01
C SER A 231 -22.10 -7.08 -30.67
N THR A 232 -21.29 -6.06 -30.36
CA THR A 232 -21.40 -5.22 -29.16
C THR A 232 -22.20 -3.92 -29.39
N ALA A 233 -22.82 -3.75 -30.56
CA ALA A 233 -23.67 -2.60 -30.85
C ALA A 233 -24.83 -2.51 -29.84
N GLY A 234 -25.05 -1.30 -29.30
CA GLY A 234 -26.08 -1.04 -28.30
C GLY A 234 -25.74 -1.48 -26.87
N LEU A 235 -24.55 -2.03 -26.61
CA LEU A 235 -24.11 -2.37 -25.24
C LEU A 235 -23.99 -1.12 -24.35
N LEU A 236 -23.52 -0.01 -24.94
CA LEU A 236 -23.43 1.30 -24.29
C LEU A 236 -24.11 2.36 -25.17
N LYS A 237 -24.46 3.49 -24.57
CA LYS A 237 -25.03 4.68 -25.25
C LYS A 237 -24.08 5.34 -26.26
N THR A 238 -22.82 4.92 -26.31
CA THR A 238 -21.78 5.48 -27.18
C THR A 238 -21.16 4.41 -28.08
N ARG A 239 -20.62 4.84 -29.23
CA ARG A 239 -19.81 3.98 -30.08
C ARG A 239 -18.46 3.71 -29.41
N LEU A 240 -18.08 2.43 -29.38
CA LEU A 240 -16.82 1.94 -28.86
C LEU A 240 -15.78 1.82 -29.98
N TYR A 241 -14.54 2.20 -29.70
CA TYR A 241 -13.41 1.92 -30.59
C TYR A 241 -13.12 0.41 -30.64
N PRO A 242 -12.57 -0.13 -31.75
CA PRO A 242 -12.30 -1.56 -31.89
C PRO A 242 -11.47 -2.14 -30.75
N TYR A 243 -10.41 -1.45 -30.33
CA TYR A 243 -9.60 -1.91 -29.20
C TYR A 243 -10.40 -1.87 -27.87
N GLN A 244 -11.26 -0.87 -27.64
CA GLN A 244 -12.10 -0.85 -26.44
C GLN A 244 -13.05 -2.05 -26.39
N ARG A 245 -13.65 -2.41 -27.54
CA ARG A 245 -14.47 -3.62 -27.68
C ARG A 245 -13.66 -4.87 -27.29
N ASN A 246 -12.47 -5.03 -27.86
CA ASN A 246 -11.58 -6.15 -27.52
C ASN A 246 -11.24 -6.18 -26.02
N GLY A 247 -11.06 -5.02 -25.39
CA GLY A 247 -10.81 -4.93 -23.94
C GLY A 247 -12.01 -5.37 -23.10
N ILE A 248 -13.22 -4.98 -23.50
CA ILE A 248 -14.48 -5.39 -22.87
C ILE A 248 -14.67 -6.91 -22.98
N LEU A 249 -14.49 -7.47 -24.18
CA LEU A 249 -14.65 -8.90 -24.43
C LEU A 249 -13.60 -9.72 -23.66
N PHE A 250 -12.35 -9.27 -23.66
CA PHE A 250 -11.28 -9.89 -22.86
C PHE A 250 -11.63 -9.92 -21.37
N ALA A 251 -12.06 -8.77 -20.83
CA ALA A 251 -12.41 -8.63 -19.43
C ALA A 251 -13.59 -9.53 -19.02
N ALA A 252 -14.65 -9.57 -19.83
CA ALA A 252 -15.80 -10.41 -19.59
C ALA A 252 -15.46 -11.92 -19.71
N ALA A 253 -14.64 -12.31 -20.69
CA ALA A 253 -14.21 -13.70 -20.88
C ALA A 253 -13.33 -14.20 -19.73
N ALA A 254 -12.31 -13.43 -19.36
CA ALA A 254 -11.43 -13.75 -18.24
C ALA A 254 -12.21 -13.75 -16.90
N GLY A 255 -13.17 -12.83 -16.74
CA GLY A 255 -13.99 -12.61 -15.55
C GLY A 255 -13.24 -11.99 -14.37
N ARG A 256 -12.01 -12.45 -14.10
CA ARG A 256 -11.04 -11.78 -13.22
C ARG A 256 -9.84 -11.36 -14.04
N SER A 257 -9.63 -10.06 -14.24
CA SER A 257 -8.57 -9.54 -15.13
C SER A 257 -7.94 -8.21 -14.70
N LEU A 258 -6.79 -7.90 -15.30
CA LEU A 258 -6.01 -6.68 -15.18
C LEU A 258 -6.01 -5.95 -16.52
N ILE A 259 -6.63 -4.77 -16.57
CA ILE A 259 -6.51 -3.84 -17.71
C ILE A 259 -5.41 -2.84 -17.37
N ALA A 260 -4.24 -3.08 -17.92
CA ALA A 260 -3.00 -2.32 -17.75
C ALA A 260 -2.70 -1.37 -18.93
N ASP A 261 -3.73 -1.05 -19.73
CA ASP A 261 -3.65 -0.10 -20.84
C ASP A 261 -3.05 1.25 -20.42
N GLU A 262 -2.34 1.88 -21.34
CA GLU A 262 -1.78 3.22 -21.15
C GLU A 262 -2.84 4.24 -20.71
N MET A 263 -2.39 5.23 -19.94
CA MET A 263 -3.22 6.31 -19.45
C MET A 263 -3.88 7.08 -20.59
N GLY A 264 -5.21 7.14 -20.58
CA GLY A 264 -5.96 7.84 -21.62
C GLY A 264 -6.60 6.95 -22.67
N LEU A 265 -6.42 5.62 -22.59
CA LEU A 265 -7.06 4.66 -23.51
C LEU A 265 -8.53 4.31 -23.18
N GLY A 266 -9.13 4.97 -22.18
CA GLY A 266 -10.53 4.72 -21.80
C GLY A 266 -10.73 3.44 -21.00
N LYS A 267 -9.91 3.21 -19.98
CA LYS A 267 -10.09 2.04 -19.08
C LYS A 267 -11.45 2.03 -18.38
N THR A 268 -11.95 3.20 -17.99
CA THR A 268 -13.25 3.35 -17.32
C THR A 268 -14.40 2.88 -18.22
N ILE A 269 -14.47 3.31 -19.48
CA ILE A 269 -15.49 2.85 -20.41
C ILE A 269 -15.39 1.34 -20.71
N GLN A 270 -14.17 0.79 -20.77
CA GLN A 270 -13.98 -0.66 -20.91
C GLN A 270 -14.51 -1.43 -19.68
N ALA A 271 -14.27 -0.92 -18.48
CA ALA A 271 -14.76 -1.54 -17.25
C ALA A 271 -16.29 -1.47 -17.13
N ILE A 272 -16.90 -0.33 -17.48
CA ILE A 272 -18.36 -0.15 -17.54
C ILE A 272 -18.97 -1.10 -18.58
N GLY A 273 -18.39 -1.15 -19.78
CA GLY A 273 -18.83 -2.07 -20.84
C GLY A 273 -18.72 -3.54 -20.44
N ALA A 274 -17.65 -3.94 -19.76
CA ALA A 274 -17.49 -5.30 -19.23
C ALA A 274 -18.55 -5.62 -18.16
N ALA A 275 -18.86 -4.67 -17.28
CA ALA A 275 -19.92 -4.85 -16.27
C ALA A 275 -21.30 -5.02 -16.92
N GLU A 276 -21.67 -4.18 -17.90
CA GLU A 276 -22.94 -4.32 -18.61
C GLU A 276 -23.01 -5.62 -19.45
N LEU A 277 -21.88 -6.04 -20.03
CA LEU A 277 -21.82 -7.30 -20.77
C LEU A 277 -22.02 -8.50 -19.83
N LEU A 278 -21.38 -8.48 -18.66
CA LEU A 278 -21.58 -9.50 -17.64
C LEU A 278 -22.99 -9.47 -17.05
N LYS A 279 -23.63 -8.31 -16.97
CA LYS A 279 -25.04 -8.20 -16.57
C LYS A 279 -25.95 -8.94 -17.55
N ARG A 280 -25.70 -8.76 -18.85
CA ARG A 280 -26.47 -9.39 -19.93
C ARG A 280 -26.24 -10.90 -20.02
N GLU A 281 -25.00 -11.37 -19.93
CA GLU A 281 -24.65 -12.77 -20.21
C GLU A 281 -24.50 -13.63 -18.96
N ALA A 282 -24.07 -13.06 -17.83
CA ALA A 282 -23.82 -13.77 -16.59
C ALA A 282 -24.79 -13.39 -15.46
N GLY A 283 -25.73 -12.47 -15.71
CA GLY A 283 -26.77 -12.09 -14.75
C GLY A 283 -26.24 -11.44 -13.48
N ILE A 284 -25.10 -10.74 -13.54
CA ILE A 284 -24.60 -10.01 -12.36
C ILE A 284 -25.56 -8.85 -12.02
N GLU A 285 -25.72 -8.56 -10.73
CA GLU A 285 -26.66 -7.53 -10.26
C GLU A 285 -25.95 -6.47 -9.40
N ARG A 286 -24.79 -6.79 -8.83
CA ARG A 286 -24.13 -5.94 -7.83
C ARG A 286 -22.68 -5.69 -8.21
N VAL A 287 -22.40 -4.47 -8.64
CA VAL A 287 -21.05 -4.01 -9.00
C VAL A 287 -20.53 -3.04 -7.93
N LEU A 288 -19.37 -3.36 -7.35
CA LEU A 288 -18.66 -2.48 -6.43
C LEU A 288 -17.45 -1.84 -7.14
N VAL A 289 -17.51 -0.53 -7.34
CA VAL A 289 -16.37 0.25 -7.84
C VAL A 289 -15.59 0.82 -6.66
N VAL A 290 -14.32 0.47 -6.54
CA VAL A 290 -13.38 1.01 -5.56
C VAL A 290 -12.38 1.90 -6.28
N CYS A 291 -12.42 3.20 -6.01
CA CYS A 291 -11.58 4.19 -6.66
C CYS A 291 -10.96 5.17 -5.65
N PRO A 292 -9.98 6.00 -6.03
CA PRO A 292 -9.58 7.14 -5.21
C PRO A 292 -10.77 8.07 -4.92
N THR A 293 -10.75 8.77 -3.78
CA THR A 293 -11.85 9.66 -3.37
C THR A 293 -12.15 10.73 -4.42
N SER A 294 -11.12 11.23 -5.11
CA SER A 294 -11.24 12.20 -6.21
C SER A 294 -12.09 11.70 -7.37
N LEU A 295 -12.18 10.38 -7.60
CA LEU A 295 -12.76 9.83 -8.82
C LEU A 295 -14.22 9.38 -8.66
N LYS A 296 -14.78 9.40 -7.45
CA LYS A 296 -16.11 8.83 -7.20
C LYS A 296 -17.19 9.46 -8.08
N TYR A 297 -17.15 10.79 -8.19
CA TYR A 297 -18.12 11.56 -8.97
C TYR A 297 -17.84 11.46 -10.47
N GLN A 298 -16.57 11.40 -10.88
CA GLN A 298 -16.22 11.12 -12.28
C GLN A 298 -16.80 9.76 -12.72
N TRP A 299 -16.62 8.70 -11.92
CA TRP A 299 -17.21 7.40 -12.18
C TRP A 299 -18.74 7.48 -12.27
N ARG A 300 -19.39 8.21 -11.36
CA ARG A 300 -20.85 8.42 -11.41
C ARG A 300 -21.27 9.06 -12.73
N SER A 301 -20.61 10.16 -13.13
CA SER A 301 -20.91 10.89 -14.37
C SER A 301 -20.65 10.03 -15.60
N GLU A 302 -19.56 9.26 -15.65
CA GLU A 302 -19.25 8.37 -16.77
C GLU A 302 -20.27 7.23 -16.89
N ILE A 303 -20.68 6.60 -15.78
CA ILE A 303 -21.71 5.55 -15.84
C ILE A 303 -23.05 6.15 -16.30
N MET A 304 -23.49 7.29 -15.77
CA MET A 304 -24.72 7.97 -16.21
C MET A 304 -24.69 8.31 -17.72
N LYS A 305 -23.52 8.71 -18.21
CA LYS A 305 -23.31 9.03 -19.63
C LYS A 305 -23.39 7.80 -20.52
N PHE A 306 -22.83 6.67 -20.10
CA PHE A 306 -22.67 5.49 -20.95
C PHE A 306 -23.76 4.43 -20.77
N THR A 307 -24.49 4.42 -19.65
CA THR A 307 -25.52 3.40 -19.34
C THR A 307 -26.74 4.00 -18.65
N ASP A 308 -27.83 3.23 -18.56
CA ASP A 308 -29.06 3.55 -17.81
C ASP A 308 -29.13 2.82 -16.46
N SER A 309 -28.07 2.13 -16.08
CA SER A 309 -28.03 1.36 -14.84
C SER A 309 -28.07 2.26 -13.60
N ALA A 310 -28.78 1.81 -12.55
CA ALA A 310 -28.86 2.53 -11.29
C ALA A 310 -27.49 2.63 -10.61
N ILE A 311 -27.15 3.83 -10.09
CA ILE A 311 -25.84 4.14 -9.51
C ILE A 311 -26.01 4.79 -8.14
N ARG A 312 -25.19 4.37 -7.18
CA ARG A 312 -25.09 4.99 -5.85
C ARG A 312 -23.64 5.28 -5.47
N VAL A 313 -23.36 6.53 -5.11
CA VAL A 313 -22.09 6.91 -4.46
C VAL A 313 -22.22 6.69 -2.95
N ILE A 314 -21.26 5.97 -2.36
CA ILE A 314 -21.23 5.71 -0.92
C ILE A 314 -20.46 6.83 -0.20
N GLU A 315 -21.13 7.48 0.75
CA GLU A 315 -20.58 8.59 1.53
C GLU A 315 -21.39 8.93 2.79
N GLY A 316 -20.84 9.82 3.60
CA GLY A 316 -21.40 10.20 4.90
C GLY A 316 -20.93 9.30 6.03
N GLN A 317 -21.60 9.40 7.18
CA GLN A 317 -21.28 8.64 8.39
C GLN A 317 -21.63 7.15 8.26
N ALA A 318 -21.08 6.30 9.12
CA ALA A 318 -21.21 4.84 9.01
C ALA A 318 -22.68 4.36 8.91
N GLN A 319 -23.61 4.99 9.64
CA GLN A 319 -25.03 4.65 9.58
C GLN A 319 -25.67 4.96 8.22
N ALA A 320 -25.32 6.11 7.61
CA ALA A 320 -25.81 6.51 6.29
C ALA A 320 -25.25 5.56 5.21
N ARG A 321 -23.94 5.26 5.27
CA ARG A 321 -23.28 4.31 4.35
C ARG A 321 -23.90 2.92 4.44
N GLY A 322 -24.20 2.43 5.64
CA GLY A 322 -24.86 1.15 5.84
C GLY A 322 -26.28 1.06 5.25
N LYS A 323 -26.98 2.19 5.08
CA LYS A 323 -28.25 2.23 4.32
C LYS A 323 -27.96 2.19 2.82
N GLN A 324 -27.04 3.02 2.33
CA GLN A 324 -26.66 3.09 0.91
C GLN A 324 -26.17 1.76 0.34
N TYR A 325 -25.45 0.95 1.13
CA TYR A 325 -25.05 -0.40 0.70
C TYR A 325 -26.20 -1.37 0.50
N ARG A 326 -27.33 -1.17 1.19
CA ARG A 326 -28.52 -2.01 1.09
C ARG A 326 -29.50 -1.56 0.01
N GLU A 327 -29.31 -0.36 -0.54
CA GLU A 327 -30.14 0.12 -1.63
C GLU A 327 -29.94 -0.70 -2.89
N ASP A 328 -31.03 -0.89 -3.63
CA ASP A 328 -30.98 -1.56 -4.93
C ASP A 328 -30.39 -0.62 -5.97
N ALA A 329 -29.16 -0.91 -6.36
CA ALA A 329 -28.38 -0.11 -7.30
C ALA A 329 -27.30 -1.01 -7.90
N PHE A 330 -27.30 -1.09 -9.23
CA PHE A 330 -26.38 -1.94 -9.99
C PHE A 330 -24.92 -1.53 -9.75
N PHE A 331 -24.61 -0.24 -9.81
CA PHE A 331 -23.28 0.30 -9.48
C PHE A 331 -23.25 0.96 -8.11
N LYS A 332 -22.31 0.55 -7.26
CA LYS A 332 -21.99 1.19 -5.97
C LYS A 332 -20.55 1.65 -5.95
N ILE A 333 -20.31 2.94 -5.72
CA ILE A 333 -18.98 3.57 -5.82
C ILE A 333 -18.47 3.95 -4.43
N VAL A 334 -17.28 3.44 -4.06
CA VAL A 334 -16.67 3.64 -2.74
C VAL A 334 -15.18 4.04 -2.86
N SER A 335 -14.67 4.75 -1.86
CA SER A 335 -13.23 5.04 -1.78
C SER A 335 -12.43 3.92 -1.11
N TYR A 336 -11.15 3.76 -1.47
CA TYR A 336 -10.23 2.81 -0.81
C TYR A 336 -10.18 2.95 0.73
N HIS A 337 -10.24 4.18 1.25
CA HIS A 337 -10.19 4.41 2.70
C HIS A 337 -11.47 3.94 3.39
N THR A 338 -12.62 4.14 2.75
CA THR A 338 -13.94 3.76 3.28
C THR A 338 -14.10 2.24 3.36
N VAL A 339 -13.56 1.49 2.39
CA VAL A 339 -13.58 0.02 2.37
C VAL A 339 -13.02 -0.59 3.66
N ALA A 340 -12.00 0.04 4.27
CA ALA A 340 -11.37 -0.47 5.49
C ALA A 340 -12.30 -0.48 6.71
N HIS A 341 -13.34 0.35 6.70
CA HIS A 341 -14.33 0.47 7.78
C HIS A 341 -15.63 -0.27 7.45
N ASP A 342 -15.96 -0.40 6.17
CA ASP A 342 -17.26 -0.88 5.72
C ASP A 342 -17.24 -2.33 5.21
N LEU A 343 -16.17 -3.08 5.50
CA LEU A 343 -15.99 -4.44 5.00
C LEU A 343 -17.17 -5.36 5.33
N ASP A 344 -17.75 -5.27 6.54
CA ASP A 344 -18.89 -6.10 6.92
C ASP A 344 -20.16 -5.75 6.12
N ALA A 345 -20.36 -4.47 5.80
CA ALA A 345 -21.48 -4.04 4.96
C ALA A 345 -21.27 -4.49 3.51
N ILE A 346 -20.04 -4.41 3.00
CA ILE A 346 -19.67 -4.91 1.67
C ILE A 346 -19.85 -6.43 1.59
N ALA A 347 -19.42 -7.17 2.62
CA ALA A 347 -19.56 -8.63 2.67
C ALA A 347 -21.04 -9.07 2.67
N ARG A 348 -21.92 -8.35 3.38
CA ARG A 348 -23.37 -8.60 3.34
C ARG A 348 -24.00 -8.23 2.01
N MET A 349 -23.51 -7.18 1.36
CA MET A 349 -23.94 -6.82 0.01
C MET A 349 -23.53 -7.89 -1.01
N ALA A 350 -22.40 -8.57 -0.77
CA ALA A 350 -21.86 -9.67 -1.59
C ALA A 350 -21.76 -9.30 -3.09
N PRO A 351 -20.85 -8.38 -3.46
CA PRO A 351 -20.73 -7.91 -4.84
C PRO A 351 -20.39 -9.05 -5.79
N ASP A 352 -21.04 -9.08 -6.96
CA ASP A 352 -20.78 -10.05 -8.02
C ASP A 352 -19.53 -9.67 -8.82
N LEU A 353 -19.31 -8.36 -8.98
CA LEU A 353 -18.14 -7.78 -9.65
C LEU A 353 -17.51 -6.68 -8.80
N VAL A 354 -16.20 -6.75 -8.61
CA VAL A 354 -15.41 -5.69 -7.98
C VAL A 354 -14.49 -5.04 -9.01
N ILE A 355 -14.63 -3.73 -9.20
CA ILE A 355 -13.76 -2.93 -10.06
C ILE A 355 -12.80 -2.13 -9.18
N LEU A 356 -11.49 -2.34 -9.32
CA LEU A 356 -10.47 -1.55 -8.64
C LEU A 356 -9.84 -0.59 -9.62
N ASP A 357 -10.08 0.71 -9.44
CA ASP A 357 -9.44 1.75 -10.25
C ASP A 357 -8.18 2.27 -9.56
N GLU A 358 -7.18 2.66 -10.33
CA GLU A 358 -5.86 3.11 -9.83
C GLU A 358 -5.27 2.12 -8.82
N ALA A 359 -5.14 0.86 -9.24
CA ALA A 359 -4.73 -0.27 -8.40
C ALA A 359 -3.33 -0.16 -7.78
N GLN A 360 -2.52 0.84 -8.17
CA GLN A 360 -1.29 1.19 -7.47
C GLN A 360 -1.53 1.53 -5.98
N ARG A 361 -2.77 1.88 -5.60
CA ARG A 361 -3.17 2.07 -4.18
C ARG A 361 -3.03 0.80 -3.33
N ILE A 362 -3.06 -0.39 -3.94
CA ILE A 362 -2.92 -1.68 -3.23
C ILE A 362 -1.57 -2.39 -3.50
N LYS A 363 -0.60 -1.65 -4.04
CA LYS A 363 0.70 -2.19 -4.45
C LYS A 363 1.50 -2.77 -3.27
N ASN A 364 1.39 -2.16 -2.08
CA ASN A 364 2.03 -2.68 -0.86
C ASN A 364 1.05 -3.54 -0.05
N TRP A 365 1.24 -4.86 -0.13
CA TRP A 365 0.44 -5.87 0.55
C TRP A 365 0.42 -5.78 2.08
N LYS A 366 1.40 -5.11 2.71
CA LYS A 366 1.44 -4.93 4.18
C LYS A 366 0.45 -3.88 4.69
N THR A 367 0.05 -2.95 3.82
CA THR A 367 -0.85 -1.85 4.20
C THR A 367 -2.21 -2.37 4.64
N ARG A 368 -2.84 -1.68 5.59
CA ARG A 368 -4.20 -2.02 6.04
C ARG A 368 -5.21 -1.97 4.88
N ILE A 369 -5.06 -1.02 3.97
CA ILE A 369 -5.90 -0.86 2.78
C ILE A 369 -5.78 -2.10 1.88
N ALA A 370 -4.57 -2.48 1.46
CA ALA A 370 -4.38 -3.65 0.59
C ALA A 370 -4.90 -4.95 1.25
N ARG A 371 -4.63 -5.14 2.54
CA ARG A 371 -5.16 -6.29 3.29
C ARG A 371 -6.68 -6.31 3.36
N THR A 372 -7.33 -5.14 3.42
CA THR A 372 -8.79 -5.08 3.54
C THR A 372 -9.48 -5.24 2.19
N VAL A 373 -9.00 -4.58 1.14
CA VAL A 373 -9.54 -4.73 -0.22
C VAL A 373 -9.45 -6.18 -0.69
N LYS A 374 -8.33 -6.87 -0.39
CA LYS A 374 -8.15 -8.29 -0.73
C LYS A 374 -9.05 -9.26 0.04
N ARG A 375 -9.78 -8.79 1.05
CA ARG A 375 -10.80 -9.58 1.76
C ARG A 375 -12.17 -9.52 1.10
N ILE A 376 -12.36 -8.68 0.09
CA ILE A 376 -13.61 -8.63 -0.64
C ILE A 376 -13.67 -9.86 -1.54
N GLU A 377 -14.64 -10.72 -1.25
CA GLU A 377 -14.94 -11.89 -2.06
C GLU A 377 -15.95 -11.51 -3.14
N SER A 378 -15.69 -11.93 -4.37
CA SER A 378 -16.48 -11.61 -5.55
C SER A 378 -16.14 -12.62 -6.63
N PRO A 379 -17.10 -13.18 -7.39
CA PRO A 379 -16.81 -14.04 -8.53
C PRO A 379 -15.97 -13.34 -9.61
N PHE A 380 -16.34 -12.10 -9.95
CA PHE A 380 -15.68 -11.29 -10.97
C PHE A 380 -14.81 -10.19 -10.36
N ALA A 381 -13.73 -9.80 -11.04
CA ALA A 381 -12.87 -8.70 -10.60
C ALA A 381 -12.18 -8.03 -11.79
N LEU A 382 -12.26 -6.70 -11.87
CA LEU A 382 -11.55 -5.92 -12.89
C LEU A 382 -10.61 -4.96 -12.21
N VAL A 383 -9.32 -5.09 -12.49
CA VAL A 383 -8.29 -4.21 -11.94
C VAL A 383 -7.80 -3.28 -13.03
N LEU A 384 -7.84 -1.98 -12.79
CA LEU A 384 -7.45 -0.95 -13.74
C LEU A 384 -6.21 -0.23 -13.22
N THR A 385 -5.20 -0.09 -14.07
CA THR A 385 -3.99 0.68 -13.74
C THR A 385 -3.33 1.18 -15.02
N GLY A 386 -2.81 2.42 -15.01
CA GLY A 386 -1.94 2.89 -16.09
C GLY A 386 -0.49 2.45 -15.94
N THR A 387 -0.08 2.12 -14.71
CA THR A 387 1.30 1.82 -14.31
C THR A 387 1.29 0.59 -13.40
N PRO A 388 1.10 -0.62 -13.97
CA PRO A 388 0.97 -1.86 -13.19
C PRO A 388 2.23 -2.20 -12.37
N LEU A 389 3.39 -1.66 -12.74
CA LEU A 389 4.68 -1.91 -12.10
C LEU A 389 5.46 -0.59 -12.03
N GLU A 390 5.66 -0.05 -10.83
CA GLU A 390 6.43 1.17 -10.65
C GLU A 390 7.87 0.84 -10.23
N ASN A 391 8.07 -0.09 -9.28
CA ASN A 391 9.34 -0.16 -8.57
C ASN A 391 9.89 -1.55 -8.20
N ASN A 392 9.06 -2.59 -8.11
CA ASN A 392 9.49 -3.96 -7.77
C ASN A 392 8.45 -5.04 -8.17
N LEU A 393 8.89 -6.30 -8.32
CA LEU A 393 8.00 -7.43 -8.61
C LEU A 393 6.96 -7.71 -7.51
N GLU A 394 7.22 -7.25 -6.29
CA GLU A 394 6.33 -7.43 -5.14
C GLU A 394 5.03 -6.64 -5.31
N GLU A 395 5.09 -5.45 -5.93
CA GLU A 395 3.92 -4.64 -6.29
C GLU A 395 3.02 -5.40 -7.29
N LEU A 396 3.61 -5.98 -8.34
CA LEU A 396 2.88 -6.80 -9.31
C LEU A 396 2.26 -8.03 -8.65
N TYR A 397 3.02 -8.74 -7.82
CA TYR A 397 2.49 -9.89 -7.07
C TYR A 397 1.31 -9.48 -6.18
N SER A 398 1.37 -8.30 -5.55
CA SER A 398 0.26 -7.79 -4.74
C SER A 398 -0.98 -7.58 -5.60
N ILE A 399 -0.86 -6.97 -6.77
CA ILE A 399 -2.00 -6.71 -7.66
C ILE A 399 -2.57 -8.02 -8.21
N VAL A 400 -1.71 -8.91 -8.73
CA VAL A 400 -2.14 -10.19 -9.32
C VAL A 400 -2.76 -11.11 -8.28
N SER A 401 -2.29 -11.10 -7.03
CA SER A 401 -2.88 -11.94 -5.98
C SER A 401 -4.30 -11.54 -5.60
N PHE A 402 -4.76 -10.32 -5.91
CA PHE A 402 -6.17 -9.96 -5.82
C PHE A 402 -7.00 -10.62 -6.93
N ILE A 403 -6.45 -10.71 -8.15
CA ILE A 403 -7.11 -11.32 -9.30
C ILE A 403 -7.11 -12.84 -9.17
N ASN A 404 -5.94 -13.44 -8.99
CA ASN A 404 -5.79 -14.88 -8.84
C ASN A 404 -4.54 -15.19 -7.99
N PRO A 405 -4.71 -15.56 -6.71
CA PRO A 405 -3.59 -15.81 -5.80
C PRO A 405 -2.76 -17.04 -6.18
N TRP A 406 -3.23 -17.90 -7.08
CA TRP A 406 -2.51 -19.11 -7.52
C TRP A 406 -1.71 -18.90 -8.80
N LYS A 407 -1.90 -17.78 -9.51
CA LYS A 407 -1.35 -17.57 -10.86
C LYS A 407 0.17 -17.48 -10.88
N LEU A 408 0.76 -16.75 -9.93
CA LEU A 408 2.21 -16.59 -9.79
C LEU A 408 2.84 -17.57 -8.79
N GLY A 409 2.04 -18.49 -8.24
CA GLY A 409 2.49 -19.42 -7.21
C GLY A 409 2.81 -18.75 -5.85
N PRO A 410 3.48 -19.47 -4.94
CA PRO A 410 3.84 -18.97 -3.62
C PRO A 410 4.78 -17.77 -3.71
N PHE A 411 4.50 -16.72 -2.94
CA PHE A 411 5.30 -15.51 -2.91
C PHE A 411 6.80 -15.78 -2.68
N TRP A 412 7.14 -16.69 -1.75
CA TRP A 412 8.52 -17.01 -1.43
C TRP A 412 9.26 -17.67 -2.61
N LYS A 413 8.56 -18.52 -3.39
CA LYS A 413 9.10 -19.24 -4.55
C LYS A 413 9.25 -18.29 -5.74
N PHE A 414 8.22 -17.49 -5.99
CA PHE A 414 8.23 -16.44 -7.00
C PHE A 414 9.41 -15.46 -6.81
N LEU A 415 9.64 -14.99 -5.59
CA LEU A 415 10.78 -14.10 -5.32
C LEU A 415 12.13 -14.82 -5.44
N SER A 416 12.25 -16.10 -5.07
CA SER A 416 13.52 -16.82 -5.23
C SER A 416 13.86 -17.13 -6.69
N GLU A 417 12.85 -17.35 -7.53
CA GLU A 417 13.03 -17.65 -8.96
C GLU A 417 13.37 -16.38 -9.75
N HIS A 418 12.73 -15.25 -9.41
CA HIS A 418 12.78 -14.04 -10.23
C HIS A 418 13.54 -12.85 -9.62
N GLN A 419 13.93 -12.89 -8.33
CA GLN A 419 14.82 -11.88 -7.74
C GLN A 419 16.25 -12.40 -7.64
N VAL A 420 17.18 -11.64 -8.22
CA VAL A 420 18.62 -11.84 -7.99
C VAL A 420 19.00 -11.05 -6.75
N LYS A 421 19.68 -11.71 -5.80
CA LYS A 421 20.10 -11.10 -4.54
C LYS A 421 21.61 -11.23 -4.33
N ASP A 422 22.23 -10.25 -3.68
CA ASP A 422 23.62 -10.32 -3.24
C ASP A 422 23.79 -11.17 -1.95
N GLY A 423 25.04 -11.35 -1.51
CA GLY A 423 25.38 -12.06 -0.27
C GLY A 423 24.82 -11.43 1.02
N THR A 424 24.32 -10.19 0.97
CA THR A 424 23.65 -9.52 2.10
C THR A 424 22.13 -9.79 2.11
N GLY A 425 21.59 -10.42 1.06
CA GLY A 425 20.17 -10.72 0.88
C GLY A 425 19.40 -9.61 0.19
N LYS A 426 20.08 -8.65 -0.43
CA LYS A 426 19.47 -7.51 -1.10
C LYS A 426 19.25 -7.76 -2.58
N VAL A 427 18.10 -7.32 -3.10
CA VAL A 427 17.74 -7.46 -4.52
C VAL A 427 18.63 -6.57 -5.40
N THR A 428 19.45 -7.21 -6.23
CA THR A 428 20.38 -6.60 -7.20
C THR A 428 19.93 -6.77 -8.64
N GLY A 429 18.81 -7.43 -8.88
CA GLY A 429 18.23 -7.55 -10.21
C GLY A 429 17.03 -8.45 -10.26
N TYR A 430 16.48 -8.59 -11.46
CA TYR A 430 15.38 -9.48 -11.78
C TYR A 430 15.70 -10.30 -13.03
N GLN A 431 15.14 -11.51 -13.09
CA GLN A 431 15.35 -12.46 -14.19
C GLN A 431 14.05 -13.21 -14.52
N GLY A 432 13.94 -13.72 -15.75
CA GLY A 432 12.77 -14.47 -16.22
C GLY A 432 11.51 -13.60 -16.29
N LEU A 433 11.67 -12.33 -16.68
CA LEU A 433 10.55 -11.38 -16.78
C LEU A 433 9.56 -11.76 -17.89
N ARG A 434 10.05 -12.39 -18.97
CA ARG A 434 9.21 -12.85 -20.08
C ARG A 434 8.27 -13.97 -19.65
N GLU A 435 8.77 -14.92 -18.87
CA GLU A 435 7.97 -16.02 -18.32
C GLU A 435 6.81 -15.48 -17.45
N ILE A 436 7.06 -14.42 -16.67
CA ILE A 436 6.01 -13.75 -15.90
C ILE A 436 4.95 -13.16 -16.84
N GLY A 437 5.37 -12.47 -17.90
CA GLY A 437 4.46 -11.91 -18.91
C GLY A 437 3.59 -12.98 -19.57
N GLU A 438 4.20 -14.09 -20.01
CA GLU A 438 3.49 -15.22 -20.64
C GLU A 438 2.47 -15.85 -19.69
N ARG A 439 2.85 -16.09 -18.43
CA ARG A 439 1.95 -16.59 -17.40
C ARG A 439 0.77 -15.65 -17.15
N LEU A 440 0.92 -14.34 -17.34
CA LEU A 440 -0.13 -13.34 -17.07
C LEU A 440 -1.01 -13.00 -18.28
N SER A 441 -0.66 -13.48 -19.48
CA SER A 441 -1.28 -13.09 -20.75
C SER A 441 -2.79 -13.37 -20.85
N ASP A 442 -3.30 -14.39 -20.16
CA ASP A 442 -4.72 -14.76 -20.16
C ASP A 442 -5.58 -13.93 -19.19
N ILE A 443 -4.94 -13.16 -18.30
CA ILE A 443 -5.61 -12.30 -17.32
C ILE A 443 -5.21 -10.84 -17.43
N THR A 444 -4.15 -10.50 -18.16
CA THR A 444 -3.66 -9.12 -18.29
C THR A 444 -3.75 -8.65 -19.73
N LEU A 445 -4.30 -7.45 -19.93
CA LEU A 445 -4.31 -6.75 -21.21
C LEU A 445 -3.57 -5.43 -21.07
N ARG A 446 -2.61 -5.17 -21.97
CA ARG A 446 -1.88 -3.90 -22.04
C ARG A 446 -1.68 -3.48 -23.50
N ARG A 447 -1.96 -2.22 -23.77
CA ARG A 447 -1.78 -1.57 -25.07
C ARG A 447 -1.23 -0.16 -24.87
N ARG A 448 -0.45 0.31 -25.84
CA ARG A 448 0.08 1.68 -25.90
C ARG A 448 -0.73 2.55 -26.85
N LYS A 449 -0.71 3.87 -26.64
CA LYS A 449 -1.40 4.84 -27.52
C LYS A 449 -0.95 4.70 -28.97
N LYS A 450 0.37 4.60 -29.19
CA LYS A 450 0.96 4.44 -30.52
C LYS A 450 0.49 3.18 -31.26
N GLU A 451 0.06 2.14 -30.54
CA GLU A 451 -0.40 0.88 -31.13
C GLU A 451 -1.88 0.91 -31.53
N VAL A 452 -2.68 1.81 -30.94
CA VAL A 452 -4.16 1.75 -31.03
C VAL A 452 -4.82 3.05 -31.49
N LEU A 453 -4.11 4.17 -31.46
CA LEU A 453 -4.59 5.47 -31.90
C LEU A 453 -3.58 6.06 -32.88
N ALA A 454 -3.74 5.76 -34.17
CA ALA A 454 -2.97 6.39 -35.23
C ALA A 454 -3.33 7.89 -35.38
N ASP A 455 -4.56 8.27 -35.01
CA ASP A 455 -5.13 9.60 -35.21
C ASP A 455 -5.12 10.50 -33.96
N LEU A 456 -4.39 10.13 -32.89
CA LEU A 456 -4.28 11.03 -31.73
C LEU A 456 -3.38 12.22 -32.12
N PRO A 457 -3.78 13.48 -31.83
CA PRO A 457 -2.97 14.64 -32.13
C PRO A 457 -1.56 14.54 -31.55
N GLU A 458 -0.58 15.15 -32.20
CA GLU A 458 0.80 15.06 -31.74
C GLU A 458 0.97 15.70 -30.36
N ARG A 459 1.80 15.06 -29.53
CA ARG A 459 2.28 15.60 -28.26
C ARG A 459 3.67 16.18 -28.47
N ILE A 460 3.84 17.45 -28.09
CA ILE A 460 5.13 18.14 -28.11
C ILE A 460 5.52 18.43 -26.67
N ASP A 461 6.58 17.79 -26.19
CA ASP A 461 7.18 18.08 -24.88
C ASP A 461 8.30 19.12 -25.04
N LYS A 462 8.11 20.31 -24.47
CA LYS A 462 9.13 21.35 -24.42
C LYS A 462 9.63 21.51 -22.98
N ARG A 463 10.94 21.69 -22.84
CA ARG A 463 11.58 22.06 -21.58
C ARG A 463 11.84 23.56 -21.61
N ILE A 464 11.29 24.28 -20.65
CA ILE A 464 11.48 25.72 -20.49
C ILE A 464 12.49 25.90 -19.37
N PHE A 465 13.69 26.33 -19.74
CA PHE A 465 14.76 26.55 -18.80
C PHE A 465 14.66 27.96 -18.22
N VAL A 466 14.53 28.06 -16.91
CA VAL A 466 14.29 29.32 -16.21
C VAL A 466 15.49 29.60 -15.29
N PRO A 467 16.17 30.76 -15.40
CA PRO A 467 17.24 31.12 -14.48
C PRO A 467 16.66 31.46 -13.09
N MET A 468 17.44 31.28 -12.04
CA MET A 468 17.07 31.74 -10.70
C MET A 468 17.53 33.18 -10.45
N THR A 469 16.81 33.88 -9.57
CA THR A 469 17.30 35.16 -9.01
C THR A 469 18.52 34.94 -8.10
N ALA A 470 19.28 36.00 -7.83
CA ALA A 470 20.43 35.92 -6.93
C ALA A 470 20.03 35.48 -5.50
N GLN A 471 18.86 35.92 -5.03
CA GLN A 471 18.31 35.56 -3.73
C GLN A 471 17.91 34.08 -3.67
N GLN A 472 17.20 33.58 -4.69
CA GLN A 472 16.90 32.16 -4.82
C GLN A 472 18.17 31.31 -4.90
N ARG A 473 19.19 31.76 -5.66
CA ARG A 473 20.48 31.08 -5.79
C ARG A 473 21.17 30.98 -4.43
N SER A 474 21.24 32.08 -3.68
CA SER A 474 21.84 32.12 -2.35
C SER A 474 21.20 31.11 -1.39
N MET A 475 19.87 31.10 -1.30
CA MET A 475 19.14 30.15 -0.44
C MET A 475 19.34 28.70 -0.90
N HIS A 476 19.24 28.45 -2.21
CA HIS A 476 19.44 27.12 -2.78
C HIS A 476 20.85 26.59 -2.48
N ASP A 477 21.88 27.44 -2.61
CA ASP A 477 23.27 27.06 -2.34
C ASP A 477 23.50 26.76 -0.87
N GLU A 478 22.92 27.53 0.05
CA GLU A 478 22.99 27.23 1.48
C GLU A 478 22.39 25.85 1.81
N PHE A 479 21.22 25.53 1.24
CA PHE A 479 20.61 24.21 1.42
C PHE A 479 21.44 23.10 0.78
N SER A 480 22.03 23.36 -0.39
CA SER A 480 22.92 22.43 -1.10
C SER A 480 24.17 22.11 -0.27
N ASP A 481 24.81 23.12 0.30
CA ASP A 481 26.02 22.96 1.12
C ASP A 481 25.71 22.17 2.41
N ASN A 482 24.56 22.44 3.03
CA ASN A 482 24.08 21.65 4.18
C ASN A 482 23.78 20.20 3.81
N ALA A 483 23.22 19.94 2.62
CA ALA A 483 23.00 18.59 2.12
C ALA A 483 24.33 17.89 1.82
N ALA A 484 25.30 18.60 1.24
CA ALA A 484 26.65 18.12 0.94
C ALA A 484 27.37 17.63 2.20
N ARG A 485 27.27 18.39 3.31
CA ARG A 485 27.82 17.99 4.62
C ARG A 485 27.26 16.64 5.11
N LEU A 486 25.95 16.43 4.96
CA LEU A 486 25.30 15.16 5.33
C LEU A 486 25.75 14.01 4.41
N ILE A 487 25.87 14.27 3.11
CA ILE A 487 26.34 13.27 2.14
C ILE A 487 27.81 12.90 2.43
N LYS A 488 28.67 13.87 2.76
CA LYS A 488 30.06 13.65 3.16
C LYS A 488 30.14 12.80 4.42
N LYS A 489 29.29 13.09 5.42
CA LYS A 489 29.16 12.28 6.64
C LYS A 489 28.74 10.84 6.34
N TRP A 490 27.77 10.64 5.44
CA TRP A 490 27.36 9.33 4.96
C TRP A 490 28.52 8.59 4.26
N LYS A 491 29.30 9.30 3.44
CA LYS A 491 30.46 8.74 2.73
C LYS A 491 31.53 8.22 3.70
N HIS A 492 31.78 8.95 4.79
CA HIS A 492 32.75 8.55 5.81
C HIS A 492 32.23 7.46 6.76
N LYS A 493 30.96 7.51 7.17
CA LYS A 493 30.40 6.61 8.19
C LYS A 493 29.68 5.39 7.62
N GLY A 494 29.34 5.40 6.33
CA GLY A 494 28.56 4.36 5.65
C GLY A 494 27.06 4.34 5.98
N PHE A 495 26.60 5.17 6.91
CA PHE A 495 25.18 5.30 7.26
C PHE A 495 24.84 6.72 7.73
N LEU A 496 23.56 7.07 7.64
CA LEU A 496 22.96 8.25 8.28
C LEU A 496 22.01 7.79 9.38
N THR A 497 21.96 8.53 10.48
CA THR A 497 20.90 8.36 11.48
C THR A 497 19.53 8.73 10.89
N GLU A 498 18.45 8.28 11.51
CA GLU A 498 17.09 8.59 11.06
C GLU A 498 16.85 10.11 10.99
N GLN A 499 17.33 10.86 11.98
CA GLN A 499 17.24 12.32 12.03
C GLN A 499 18.01 12.99 10.88
N GLU A 500 19.22 12.52 10.58
CA GLU A 500 20.02 13.04 9.47
C GLU A 500 19.40 12.73 8.11
N ARG A 501 18.82 11.53 7.95
CA ARG A 501 18.09 11.18 6.73
C ARG A 501 16.87 12.07 6.54
N GLN A 502 16.11 12.32 7.60
CA GLN A 502 14.97 13.24 7.55
C GLN A 502 15.43 14.67 7.20
N ARG A 503 16.51 15.15 7.83
CA ARG A 503 17.09 16.46 7.53
C ARG A 503 17.55 16.57 6.08
N LEU A 504 18.20 15.55 5.52
CA LEU A 504 18.57 15.53 4.11
C LEU A 504 17.34 15.63 3.19
N LEU A 505 16.26 14.89 3.49
CA LEU A 505 15.03 14.97 2.70
C LEU A 505 14.34 16.33 2.79
N ILE A 506 14.44 17.01 3.94
CA ILE A 506 13.93 18.37 4.12
C ILE A 506 14.74 19.33 3.22
N LEU A 507 16.07 19.31 3.31
CA LEU A 507 16.96 20.16 2.50
C LEU A 507 16.71 19.98 1.00
N LEU A 508 16.58 18.74 0.52
CA LEU A 508 16.28 18.48 -0.89
C LEU A 508 14.91 19.03 -1.32
N ASN A 509 13.92 19.05 -0.43
CA ASN A 509 12.63 19.67 -0.73
C ASN A 509 12.72 21.20 -0.65
N GLU A 510 13.48 21.77 0.28
CA GLU A 510 13.72 23.22 0.37
C GLU A 510 14.41 23.75 -0.88
N MET A 511 15.45 23.06 -1.38
CA MET A 511 16.08 23.36 -2.66
C MET A 511 15.04 23.41 -3.80
N ARG A 512 14.11 22.45 -3.86
CA ARG A 512 13.04 22.41 -4.87
C ARG A 512 12.02 23.53 -4.69
N MET A 513 11.61 23.83 -3.46
CA MET A 513 10.67 24.91 -3.17
C MET A 513 11.24 26.27 -3.58
N VAL A 514 12.53 26.52 -3.31
CA VAL A 514 13.23 27.75 -3.72
C VAL A 514 13.32 27.88 -5.24
N CYS A 515 13.49 26.78 -5.97
CA CYS A 515 13.50 26.80 -7.44
C CYS A 515 12.18 27.36 -8.02
N ASP A 516 11.06 27.16 -7.32
CA ASP A 516 9.77 27.71 -7.71
C ASP A 516 9.59 29.16 -7.23
N SER A 517 9.60 29.37 -5.91
CA SER A 517 9.48 30.70 -5.28
C SER A 517 9.92 30.67 -3.82
N THR A 518 10.61 31.72 -3.37
CA THR A 518 10.98 31.87 -1.94
C THR A 518 9.76 31.93 -1.03
N TYR A 519 8.64 32.46 -1.53
CA TYR A 519 7.35 32.55 -0.81
C TYR A 519 6.82 31.19 -0.34
N ILE A 520 7.22 30.10 -0.98
CA ILE A 520 6.83 28.75 -0.56
C ILE A 520 7.40 28.42 0.82
N LEU A 521 8.54 29.00 1.21
CA LEU A 521 9.16 28.79 2.52
C LEU A 521 8.66 29.79 3.56
N ASP A 522 8.87 31.08 3.31
CA ASP A 522 8.67 32.16 4.28
C ASP A 522 7.24 32.73 4.31
N GLN A 523 6.47 32.57 3.22
CA GLN A 523 5.18 33.23 2.99
C GLN A 523 5.21 34.76 3.16
N ASP A 524 6.38 35.36 2.97
CA ASP A 524 6.55 36.80 3.02
C ASP A 524 6.44 37.38 1.61
N ALA A 525 5.46 38.26 1.41
CA ALA A 525 5.23 38.88 0.11
C ALA A 525 6.30 39.93 -0.25
N GLU A 526 6.96 40.54 0.75
CA GLU A 526 8.00 41.55 0.53
C GLU A 526 9.33 40.92 0.10
N HIS A 527 9.60 39.70 0.58
CA HIS A 527 10.79 38.91 0.26
C HIS A 527 10.53 37.84 -0.81
N ARG A 528 9.45 38.02 -1.59
CA ARG A 528 9.09 37.12 -2.69
C ARG A 528 10.05 37.30 -3.88
N HIS A 529 10.74 36.22 -4.23
CA HIS A 529 11.58 36.12 -5.41
C HIS A 529 11.23 34.87 -6.19
N ASP A 530 10.75 35.06 -7.42
CA ASP A 530 10.48 34.00 -8.39
C ASP A 530 10.62 34.49 -9.83
N VAL A 531 11.09 33.60 -10.70
CA VAL A 531 11.19 33.84 -12.16
C VAL A 531 10.15 33.01 -12.92
N LYS A 532 9.85 31.79 -12.42
CA LYS A 532 8.91 30.87 -13.05
C LYS A 532 7.50 31.43 -13.16
N ILE A 533 7.04 32.25 -12.20
CA ILE A 533 5.70 32.85 -12.28
C ILE A 533 5.67 33.91 -13.38
N GLY A 534 6.69 34.77 -13.48
CA GLY A 534 6.80 35.74 -14.56
C GLY A 534 6.76 35.08 -15.93
N GLU A 535 7.59 34.05 -16.12
CA GLU A 535 7.63 33.26 -17.37
C GLU A 535 6.29 32.56 -17.67
N LEU A 536 5.64 32.00 -16.64
CA LEU A 536 4.30 31.43 -16.79
C LEU A 536 3.30 32.49 -17.27
N MET A 537 3.33 33.69 -16.69
CA MET A 537 2.40 34.76 -17.07
C MET A 537 2.64 35.21 -18.51
N SER A 538 3.89 35.34 -18.95
CA SER A 538 4.21 35.63 -20.35
C SER A 538 3.68 34.55 -21.30
N ILE A 539 3.89 33.27 -20.97
CA ILE A 539 3.35 32.15 -21.76
C ILE A 539 1.81 32.15 -21.77
N LEU A 540 1.17 32.48 -20.65
CA LEU A 540 -0.29 32.57 -20.57
C LEU A 540 -0.82 33.74 -21.39
N GLU A 541 -0.18 34.91 -21.34
CA GLU A 541 -0.56 36.09 -22.14
C GLU A 541 -0.46 35.79 -23.65
N GLU A 542 0.62 35.14 -24.10
CA GLU A 542 0.78 34.71 -25.48
C GLU A 542 -0.23 33.64 -25.88
N SER A 543 -0.41 32.61 -25.04
CA SER A 543 -1.29 31.47 -25.36
C SER A 543 -2.76 31.88 -25.36
N LEU A 544 -3.15 32.74 -24.42
CA LEU A 544 -4.53 33.21 -24.26
C LEU A 544 -4.88 34.37 -25.21
N ALA A 545 -3.97 34.75 -26.11
CA ALA A 545 -4.29 35.62 -27.24
C ALA A 545 -5.33 34.97 -28.18
N ASP A 546 -5.32 33.63 -28.28
CA ASP A 546 -6.41 32.87 -28.88
C ASP A 546 -7.59 32.75 -27.88
N PRO A 547 -8.78 33.30 -28.20
CA PRO A 547 -9.94 33.25 -27.31
C PRO A 547 -10.43 31.82 -26.98
N GLU A 548 -10.14 30.83 -27.83
CA GLU A 548 -10.55 29.44 -27.62
C GLU A 548 -9.49 28.60 -26.86
N GLN A 549 -8.35 29.20 -26.55
CA GLN A 549 -7.24 28.50 -25.93
C GLN A 549 -7.44 28.37 -24.42
N LYS A 550 -7.31 27.13 -23.92
CA LYS A 550 -7.36 26.83 -22.50
C LYS A 550 -6.07 26.16 -22.04
N VAL A 551 -5.63 26.50 -20.84
CA VAL A 551 -4.34 26.08 -20.28
C VAL A 551 -4.54 25.42 -18.92
N VAL A 552 -3.82 24.32 -18.67
CA VAL A 552 -3.77 23.64 -17.37
C VAL A 552 -2.41 23.86 -16.74
N VAL A 553 -2.37 24.30 -15.49
CA VAL A 553 -1.14 24.55 -14.73
C VAL A 553 -1.08 23.60 -13.53
N PHE A 554 0.02 22.84 -13.42
CA PHE A 554 0.27 21.94 -12.30
C PHE A 554 1.46 22.38 -11.47
N SER A 555 1.32 22.24 -10.14
CA SER A 555 2.43 22.35 -9.19
C SER A 555 2.30 21.33 -8.05
N GLN A 556 3.41 20.86 -7.46
CA GLN A 556 3.39 20.08 -6.22
C GLN A 556 3.00 20.91 -5.00
N TRP A 557 3.25 22.21 -5.03
CA TRP A 557 3.12 23.07 -3.85
C TRP A 557 1.84 23.89 -3.91
N GLU A 558 0.99 23.73 -2.91
CA GLU A 558 -0.26 24.49 -2.82
C GLU A 558 0.00 26.00 -2.68
N ARG A 559 1.07 26.40 -1.97
CA ARG A 559 1.52 27.81 -1.89
C ARG A 559 1.82 28.40 -3.27
N MET A 560 2.43 27.62 -4.16
CA MET A 560 2.70 28.04 -5.54
C MET A 560 1.39 28.24 -6.32
N THR A 561 0.42 27.33 -6.17
CA THR A 561 -0.88 27.49 -6.82
C THR A 561 -1.64 28.73 -6.34
N ARG A 562 -1.47 29.14 -5.08
CA ARG A 562 -2.02 30.40 -4.54
C ARG A 562 -1.38 31.64 -5.16
N LEU A 563 -0.07 31.62 -5.39
CA LEU A 563 0.62 32.73 -6.07
C LEU A 563 0.13 32.90 -7.50
N VAL A 564 0.04 31.80 -8.25
CA VAL A 564 -0.48 31.83 -9.63
C VAL A 564 -1.91 32.36 -9.65
N ALA A 565 -2.76 31.91 -8.72
CA ALA A 565 -4.14 32.39 -8.58
C ALA A 565 -4.20 33.92 -8.37
N LYS A 566 -3.38 34.46 -7.45
CA LYS A 566 -3.29 35.90 -7.18
C LYS A 566 -2.91 36.70 -8.44
N GLU A 567 -1.91 36.23 -9.18
CA GLU A 567 -1.42 36.89 -10.40
C GLU A 567 -2.45 36.85 -11.55
N LEU A 568 -3.28 35.81 -11.60
CA LEU A 568 -4.41 35.73 -12.54
C LEU A 568 -5.54 36.68 -12.15
N ASP A 569 -5.83 36.82 -10.84
CA ASP A 569 -6.82 37.78 -10.33
C ASP A 569 -6.41 39.22 -10.69
N GLU A 570 -5.13 39.58 -10.49
CA GLU A 570 -4.59 40.90 -10.84
C GLU A 570 -4.71 41.22 -12.35
N ARG A 571 -4.60 40.19 -13.20
CA ARG A 571 -4.75 40.31 -14.66
C ARG A 571 -6.18 40.12 -15.16
N GLY A 572 -7.14 39.85 -14.28
CA GLY A 572 -8.54 39.61 -14.62
C GLY A 572 -8.77 38.34 -15.46
N ILE A 573 -7.91 37.32 -15.35
CA ILE A 573 -8.02 36.07 -16.11
C ILE A 573 -8.87 35.07 -15.31
N GLY A 574 -9.98 34.62 -15.90
CA GLY A 574 -10.85 33.62 -15.26
C GLY A 574 -10.17 32.26 -15.09
N TYR A 575 -10.13 31.74 -13.86
CA TYR A 575 -9.55 30.44 -13.55
C TYR A 575 -10.39 29.58 -12.59
N ARG A 576 -10.01 28.31 -12.47
CA ARG A 576 -10.45 27.40 -11.40
C ARG A 576 -9.23 26.79 -10.74
N ASN A 577 -9.23 26.71 -9.41
CA ASN A 577 -8.13 26.16 -8.63
C ASN A 577 -8.58 24.91 -7.88
N LEU A 578 -7.84 23.81 -8.03
CA LEU A 578 -8.06 22.55 -7.34
C LEU A 578 -6.87 22.19 -6.46
N HIS A 579 -7.13 22.09 -5.15
CA HIS A 579 -6.18 21.60 -4.16
C HIS A 579 -6.80 20.51 -3.27
N GLY A 580 -5.97 19.86 -2.45
CA GLY A 580 -6.39 18.71 -1.63
C GLY A 580 -7.51 19.00 -0.63
N GLY A 581 -7.67 20.27 -0.22
CA GLY A 581 -8.69 20.74 0.71
C GLY A 581 -10.09 20.87 0.10
N VAL A 582 -10.21 20.90 -1.24
CA VAL A 582 -11.52 21.06 -1.90
C VAL A 582 -12.38 19.81 -1.66
N PRO A 583 -13.60 19.95 -1.09
CA PRO A 583 -14.53 18.84 -0.89
C PRO A 583 -14.85 18.12 -2.20
N SER A 584 -14.96 16.78 -2.15
CA SER A 584 -15.14 15.94 -3.34
C SER A 584 -16.35 16.31 -4.20
N VAL A 585 -17.41 16.86 -3.60
CA VAL A 585 -18.65 17.26 -4.30
C VAL A 585 -18.41 18.48 -5.19
N GLN A 586 -17.64 19.46 -4.70
CA GLN A 586 -17.36 20.71 -5.40
C GLN A 586 -16.36 20.53 -6.55
N ARG A 587 -15.53 19.46 -6.52
CA ARG A 587 -14.53 19.20 -7.58
C ARG A 587 -15.16 19.04 -8.96
N GLN A 588 -16.35 18.44 -9.03
CA GLN A 588 -17.07 18.27 -10.29
C GLN A 588 -17.52 19.61 -10.87
N GLU A 589 -18.00 20.53 -10.02
CA GLU A 589 -18.44 21.87 -10.44
C GLU A 589 -17.29 22.71 -10.99
N LEU A 590 -16.11 22.65 -10.36
CA LEU A 590 -14.90 23.31 -10.87
C LEU A 590 -14.53 22.81 -12.26
N PHE A 591 -14.67 21.50 -12.46
CA PHE A 591 -14.38 20.84 -13.73
C PHE A 591 -15.40 21.20 -14.82
N ASP A 592 -16.70 21.09 -14.51
CA ASP A 592 -17.76 21.41 -15.46
C ASP A 592 -17.64 22.88 -15.88
N SER A 593 -17.44 23.78 -14.91
CA SER A 593 -17.14 25.21 -15.15
C SER A 593 -15.99 25.39 -16.13
N PHE A 594 -14.84 24.75 -15.90
CA PHE A 594 -13.68 24.90 -16.78
C PHE A 594 -13.95 24.41 -18.21
N ASN A 595 -14.79 23.39 -18.42
CA ASN A 595 -15.08 22.91 -19.77
C ASN A 595 -16.14 23.73 -20.49
N THR A 596 -17.19 24.17 -19.78
CA THR A 596 -18.36 24.80 -20.40
C THR A 596 -18.23 26.32 -20.50
N LEU A 597 -17.58 26.96 -19.53
CA LEU A 597 -17.50 28.41 -19.45
C LEU A 597 -16.36 28.94 -20.34
N PRO A 598 -16.63 29.82 -21.33
CA PRO A 598 -15.59 30.42 -22.16
C PRO A 598 -14.65 31.35 -21.40
N GLU A 599 -15.15 32.05 -20.38
CA GLU A 599 -14.38 32.98 -19.56
C GLU A 599 -13.37 32.29 -18.63
N CYS A 600 -13.60 31.02 -18.32
CA CYS A 600 -12.68 30.22 -17.51
C CYS A 600 -11.62 29.58 -18.42
N ARG A 601 -10.47 30.24 -18.55
CA ARG A 601 -9.41 29.85 -19.49
C ARG A 601 -8.25 29.09 -18.86
N VAL A 602 -8.05 29.23 -17.55
CA VAL A 602 -6.94 28.57 -16.83
C VAL A 602 -7.46 27.60 -15.76
N PHE A 603 -6.89 26.41 -15.69
CA PHE A 603 -7.14 25.45 -14.60
C PHE A 603 -5.86 25.21 -13.82
N ILE A 604 -5.83 25.60 -12.55
CA ILE A 604 -4.69 25.40 -11.65
C ILE A 604 -4.98 24.17 -10.78
N SER A 605 -4.00 23.28 -10.64
CA SER A 605 -4.15 22.13 -9.77
C SER A 605 -2.86 21.72 -9.10
N THR A 606 -2.97 21.23 -7.86
CA THR A 606 -1.90 20.43 -7.28
C THR A 606 -1.94 18.98 -7.80
N ASP A 607 -1.07 18.11 -7.28
CA ASP A 607 -1.17 16.65 -7.51
C ASP A 607 -2.54 16.06 -7.12
N ALA A 608 -3.38 16.79 -6.38
CA ALA A 608 -4.77 16.42 -6.11
C ALA A 608 -5.61 16.22 -7.40
N GLY A 609 -5.31 16.96 -8.48
CA GLY A 609 -5.96 16.82 -9.79
C GLY A 609 -5.22 15.92 -10.79
N SER A 610 -4.07 15.35 -10.40
CA SER A 610 -3.36 14.37 -11.25
C SER A 610 -4.17 13.08 -11.48
N THR A 611 -5.15 12.81 -10.62
CA THR A 611 -6.01 11.62 -10.67
C THR A 611 -7.41 11.97 -11.16
N GLY A 612 -7.82 11.34 -12.26
CA GLY A 612 -9.19 11.26 -12.80
C GLY A 612 -9.99 12.56 -12.84
N LEU A 613 -9.44 13.54 -13.54
CA LEU A 613 -10.20 14.64 -14.15
C LEU A 613 -10.03 14.57 -15.67
N ASN A 614 -10.96 15.15 -16.43
CA ASN A 614 -10.99 15.07 -17.90
C ASN A 614 -10.74 16.43 -18.57
N LEU A 615 -9.54 16.98 -18.50
CA LEU A 615 -9.23 18.37 -18.88
C LEU A 615 -8.98 18.56 -20.39
N GLN A 616 -9.64 17.78 -21.25
CA GLN A 616 -9.42 17.75 -22.70
C GLN A 616 -9.80 19.04 -23.44
N SER A 617 -10.54 19.93 -22.79
CA SER A 617 -10.82 21.28 -23.30
C SER A 617 -9.54 22.12 -23.44
N ALA A 618 -8.47 21.77 -22.72
CA ALA A 618 -7.15 22.38 -22.85
C ALA A 618 -6.25 21.61 -23.82
N SER A 619 -5.40 22.37 -24.51
CA SER A 619 -4.35 21.84 -25.40
C SER A 619 -2.93 22.16 -24.92
N ILE A 620 -2.78 23.03 -23.91
CA ILE A 620 -1.48 23.33 -23.27
C ILE A 620 -1.54 22.89 -21.80
N LEU A 621 -0.50 22.17 -21.36
CA LEU A 621 -0.26 21.88 -19.96
C LEU A 621 1.11 22.38 -19.54
N VAL A 622 1.14 23.15 -18.45
CA VAL A 622 2.36 23.68 -17.85
C VAL A 622 2.62 22.97 -16.53
N ASN A 623 3.78 22.35 -16.39
CA ASN A 623 4.29 21.89 -15.11
C ASN A 623 5.28 22.93 -14.60
N LEU A 624 4.92 23.63 -13.51
CA LEU A 624 5.82 24.58 -12.85
C LEU A 624 6.98 23.87 -12.16
N ASP A 625 6.70 22.69 -11.62
CA ASP A 625 7.67 21.80 -11.00
C ASP A 625 7.46 20.36 -11.46
N LEU A 626 8.56 19.60 -11.45
CA LEU A 626 8.58 18.21 -11.90
C LEU A 626 8.57 17.24 -10.71
N PRO A 627 7.71 16.20 -10.74
CA PRO A 627 7.67 15.20 -9.68
C PRO A 627 8.82 14.18 -9.83
N TRP A 628 9.28 13.64 -8.69
CA TRP A 628 10.29 12.57 -8.64
C TRP A 628 9.88 11.28 -9.32
N ASN A 629 8.57 11.05 -9.42
CA ASN A 629 8.04 9.86 -10.05
C ASN A 629 7.54 10.21 -11.47
N PRO A 630 8.15 9.66 -12.53
CA PRO A 630 7.71 9.88 -13.91
C PRO A 630 6.25 9.47 -14.15
N ALA A 631 5.75 8.49 -13.40
CA ALA A 631 4.35 8.09 -13.46
C ALA A 631 3.40 9.22 -13.08
N VAL A 632 3.77 10.09 -12.13
CA VAL A 632 2.94 11.24 -11.73
C VAL A 632 2.91 12.29 -12.84
N LEU A 633 4.05 12.53 -13.50
CA LEU A 633 4.12 13.43 -14.66
C LEU A 633 3.24 12.93 -15.81
N GLU A 634 3.34 11.65 -16.18
CA GLU A 634 2.48 11.05 -17.20
C GLU A 634 0.99 11.02 -16.78
N GLN A 635 0.70 10.94 -15.48
CA GLN A 635 -0.66 11.08 -14.96
C GLN A 635 -1.25 12.48 -15.18
N ARG A 636 -0.44 13.53 -15.01
CA ARG A 636 -0.80 14.93 -15.32
C ARG A 636 -1.03 15.10 -16.82
N ILE A 637 -0.10 14.64 -17.65
CA ILE A 637 -0.19 14.76 -19.13
C ILE A 637 -1.40 14.01 -19.68
N GLY A 638 -1.67 12.81 -19.14
CA GLY A 638 -2.83 12.01 -19.49
C GLY A 638 -4.20 12.63 -19.14
N ARG A 639 -4.25 13.79 -18.48
CA ARG A 639 -5.48 14.57 -18.24
C ARG A 639 -5.94 15.32 -19.48
N ILE A 640 -5.00 15.80 -20.30
CA ILE A 640 -5.28 16.56 -21.53
C ILE A 640 -5.02 15.74 -22.81
N HIS A 641 -3.99 14.88 -22.79
CA HIS A 641 -3.62 14.03 -23.92
C HIS A 641 -4.28 12.64 -23.80
N ARG A 642 -5.58 12.60 -24.11
CA ARG A 642 -6.47 11.43 -23.98
C ARG A 642 -7.46 11.38 -25.16
N ILE A 643 -8.04 10.22 -25.45
CA ILE A 643 -9.01 10.01 -26.55
C ILE A 643 -10.12 11.06 -26.57
N GLY A 644 -10.32 11.71 -27.71
CA GLY A 644 -11.30 12.79 -27.88
C GLY A 644 -10.64 14.17 -27.92
N GLN A 645 -9.34 14.26 -27.61
CA GLN A 645 -8.53 15.43 -27.91
C GLN A 645 -8.43 15.63 -29.42
N LYS A 646 -8.73 16.85 -29.88
CA LYS A 646 -8.71 17.24 -31.30
C LYS A 646 -7.56 18.17 -31.65
N LYS A 647 -7.01 18.89 -30.66
CA LYS A 647 -5.89 19.82 -30.83
C LYS A 647 -4.58 19.13 -30.48
N ASN A 648 -3.48 19.51 -31.15
CA ASN A 648 -2.14 19.09 -30.75
C ASN A 648 -1.87 19.54 -29.31
N VAL A 649 -1.22 18.68 -28.54
CA VAL A 649 -0.99 18.92 -27.11
C VAL A 649 0.44 19.39 -26.90
N THR A 650 0.61 20.56 -26.31
CA THR A 650 1.92 21.08 -25.90
C THR A 650 2.09 20.92 -24.39
N ILE A 651 3.16 20.24 -23.98
CA ILE A 651 3.56 20.09 -22.58
C ILE A 651 4.76 21.00 -22.33
N LEU A 652 4.62 21.96 -21.44
CA LEU A 652 5.68 22.87 -21.03
C LEU A 652 6.17 22.46 -19.64
N ASN A 653 7.40 21.98 -19.57
CA ASN A 653 8.03 21.55 -18.32
C ASN A 653 9.04 22.62 -17.91
N PHE A 654 8.76 23.34 -16.83
CA PHE A 654 9.66 24.36 -16.31
C PHE A 654 10.76 23.70 -15.50
N VAL A 655 11.98 24.19 -15.69
CA VAL A 655 13.19 23.62 -15.08
C VAL A 655 14.12 24.75 -14.71
N SER A 656 14.44 24.88 -13.43
CA SER A 656 15.45 25.85 -13.00
C SER A 656 16.86 25.40 -13.41
N ILE A 657 17.59 26.27 -14.11
CA ILE A 657 18.94 25.99 -14.63
C ILE A 657 19.95 25.87 -13.47
N ASP A 658 20.89 24.93 -13.57
CA ASP A 658 21.95 24.67 -12.58
C ASP A 658 21.41 24.41 -11.16
N THR A 659 20.30 23.67 -11.07
CA THR A 659 19.64 23.33 -9.81
C THR A 659 19.43 21.84 -9.63
N ILE A 660 18.84 21.48 -8.49
CA ILE A 660 18.32 20.13 -8.26
C ILE A 660 17.34 19.66 -9.36
N GLU A 661 16.56 20.55 -9.98
CA GLU A 661 15.56 20.16 -10.98
C GLU A 661 16.15 19.73 -12.32
N SER A 662 17.18 20.44 -12.82
CA SER A 662 17.85 20.08 -14.07
C SER A 662 18.53 18.72 -13.95
N ARG A 663 19.21 18.47 -12.83
CA ARG A 663 19.91 17.20 -12.54
C ARG A 663 18.94 16.04 -12.32
N MET A 664 17.79 16.32 -11.72
CA MET A 664 16.71 15.35 -11.52
C MET A 664 16.11 14.85 -12.83
N LEU A 665 16.05 15.69 -13.87
CA LEU A 665 15.54 15.30 -15.19
C LEU A 665 16.41 14.24 -15.88
N ASP A 666 17.73 14.35 -15.75
CA ASP A 666 18.67 13.41 -16.36
C ASP A 666 18.54 12.01 -15.73
N LEU A 667 18.29 11.97 -14.41
CA LEU A 667 18.01 10.75 -13.67
C LEU A 667 16.64 10.13 -14.00
N ILE A 668 15.62 10.96 -14.25
CA ILE A 668 14.27 10.52 -14.62
C ILE A 668 14.27 9.84 -16.00
N GLY A 669 15.03 10.37 -16.96
CA GLY A 669 15.16 9.79 -18.31
C GLY A 669 15.72 8.37 -18.31
N PHE A 670 16.49 7.98 -17.30
CA PHE A 670 17.17 6.69 -17.22
C PHE A 670 16.32 5.52 -16.67
N LYS A 671 15.11 5.77 -16.14
CA LYS A 671 14.32 4.75 -15.42
C LYS A 671 12.95 4.47 -16.04
N SER A 672 12.91 3.55 -17.01
CA SER A 672 11.68 2.83 -17.40
C SER A 672 11.94 1.42 -17.97
N GLY A 673 12.92 0.68 -17.43
CA GLY A 673 13.25 -0.67 -17.93
C GLY A 673 12.30 -1.79 -17.46
N LEU A 674 11.88 -1.77 -16.19
CA LEU A 674 11.23 -2.92 -15.55
C LEU A 674 9.82 -3.22 -16.09
N ALA A 675 8.99 -2.19 -16.28
CA ALA A 675 7.65 -2.36 -16.84
C ALA A 675 7.72 -2.84 -18.30
N ARG A 676 8.74 -2.38 -19.05
CA ARG A 676 8.97 -2.77 -20.44
C ARG A 676 9.35 -4.26 -20.54
N GLY A 677 10.20 -4.75 -19.65
CA GLY A 677 10.64 -6.16 -19.61
C GLY A 677 9.48 -7.17 -19.44
N ILE A 678 8.54 -6.90 -18.54
CA ILE A 678 7.45 -7.86 -18.23
C ILE A 678 6.28 -7.77 -19.22
N LEU A 679 5.89 -6.55 -19.61
CA LEU A 679 4.61 -6.33 -20.28
C LEU A 679 4.73 -5.86 -21.73
N ASP A 680 5.88 -5.31 -22.12
CA ASP A 680 6.09 -4.73 -23.46
C ASP A 680 7.22 -5.47 -24.24
N SER A 681 7.46 -6.74 -23.90
CA SER A 681 8.50 -7.61 -24.51
C SER A 681 9.91 -6.98 -24.50
N GLY A 682 10.29 -6.32 -23.41
CA GLY A 682 11.63 -5.77 -23.19
C GLY A 682 12.66 -6.82 -22.75
N GLU A 683 13.79 -6.36 -22.21
CA GLU A 683 14.88 -7.22 -21.74
C GLU A 683 14.41 -8.17 -20.62
N ASP A 684 14.83 -9.45 -20.72
CA ASP A 684 14.39 -10.53 -19.82
C ASP A 684 15.11 -10.51 -18.45
N SER A 685 16.27 -9.87 -18.40
CA SER A 685 17.04 -9.65 -17.18
C SER A 685 17.36 -8.17 -17.00
N ILE A 686 17.13 -7.66 -15.79
CA ILE A 686 17.39 -6.26 -15.45
C ILE A 686 18.21 -6.26 -14.17
N PHE A 687 19.48 -5.87 -14.29
CA PHE A 687 20.36 -5.73 -13.14
C PHE A 687 20.21 -4.34 -12.53
N MET A 688 19.78 -4.35 -11.28
CA MET A 688 19.79 -3.20 -10.41
C MET A 688 21.20 -3.13 -9.77
N GLY A 689 22.16 -2.46 -10.42
CA GLY A 689 23.47 -2.15 -9.82
C GLY A 689 23.38 -1.14 -8.65
N ASP A 690 23.76 -1.52 -7.44
CA ASP A 690 23.71 -0.78 -6.16
C ASP A 690 22.35 -0.47 -5.52
N ASP A 691 22.35 -0.56 -4.19
CA ASP A 691 21.32 -0.23 -3.19
C ASP A 691 20.31 0.87 -3.58
N LYS A 692 18.97 0.70 -3.48
CA LYS A 692 18.00 1.82 -3.71
C LYS A 692 18.31 3.07 -2.88
N HIS A 693 18.73 2.90 -1.62
CA HIS A 693 19.13 3.99 -0.76
C HIS A 693 20.49 4.56 -1.15
N ARG A 694 21.51 3.72 -1.39
CA ARG A 694 22.82 4.16 -1.88
C ARG A 694 22.75 4.80 -3.26
N ARG A 695 21.87 4.35 -4.16
CA ARG A 695 21.55 4.97 -5.45
C ARG A 695 20.84 6.28 -5.26
N PHE A 696 19.90 6.36 -4.34
CA PHE A 696 19.30 7.64 -3.98
C PHE A 696 20.37 8.57 -3.44
N MET A 697 21.25 8.09 -2.54
CA MET A 697 22.37 8.84 -2.00
C MET A 697 23.44 9.16 -3.05
N ASN A 698 23.68 8.30 -4.04
CA ASN A 698 24.62 8.49 -5.14
C ASN A 698 24.04 9.46 -6.17
N ALA A 699 22.75 9.35 -6.49
CA ALA A 699 22.04 10.29 -7.35
C ALA A 699 21.94 11.65 -6.67
N VAL A 700 21.64 11.70 -5.36
CA VAL A 700 21.69 12.91 -4.55
C VAL A 700 23.12 13.44 -4.46
N GLN A 701 24.13 12.56 -4.40
CA GLN A 701 25.53 12.96 -4.46
C GLN A 701 25.88 13.55 -5.82
N GLU A 702 25.49 12.96 -6.95
CA GLU A 702 25.66 13.53 -8.28
C GLU A 702 24.98 14.90 -8.35
N ILE A 703 23.73 14.99 -7.84
CA ILE A 703 22.97 16.23 -7.75
C ILE A 703 23.67 17.31 -6.89
N VAL A 704 24.39 16.95 -5.82
CA VAL A 704 24.92 17.90 -4.82
C VAL A 704 26.44 18.11 -4.92
N VAL A 705 27.21 17.18 -5.50
CA VAL A 705 28.68 17.27 -5.60
C VAL A 705 29.13 17.96 -6.89
N GLU A 706 28.41 17.80 -8.00
CA GLU A 706 28.74 18.55 -9.22
C GLU A 706 28.53 20.07 -9.06
N SER A 707 27.81 20.51 -8.02
CA SER A 707 27.66 21.95 -7.72
C SER A 707 28.91 22.54 -7.06
N GLU A 708 29.81 21.72 -6.52
CA GLU A 708 31.10 22.18 -6.00
C GLU A 708 32.15 22.29 -7.12
N THR A 709 32.15 21.40 -8.11
CA THR A 709 33.17 21.36 -9.18
C THR A 709 33.00 22.40 -10.28
N GLU A 710 31.78 22.91 -10.49
CA GLU A 710 31.50 24.01 -11.45
C GLU A 710 31.75 25.40 -10.85
N ARG A 711 31.99 25.50 -9.53
CA ARG A 711 32.36 26.74 -8.85
C ARG A 711 33.86 26.99 -9.05
N ALA A 712 34.22 28.11 -9.70
CA ALA A 712 35.59 28.59 -9.72
C ALA A 712 36.08 28.79 -8.27
N PRO A 713 37.33 28.41 -7.94
CA PRO A 713 37.81 28.46 -6.56
C PRO A 713 37.99 29.93 -6.14
N SER A 714 37.04 30.47 -5.37
CA SER A 714 37.28 31.70 -4.60
C SER A 714 38.12 31.32 -3.39
N THR A 715 39.43 31.57 -3.50
CA THR A 715 40.42 31.77 -2.42
C THR A 715 40.13 31.05 -1.10
N ALA A 716 40.79 29.91 -0.95
CA ALA A 716 40.95 29.21 0.31
C ALA A 716 41.47 30.16 1.42
N VAL A 717 40.66 30.30 2.47
CA VAL A 717 41.15 30.62 3.83
C VAL A 717 40.63 29.50 4.73
N GLU A 718 41.22 28.31 4.58
CA GLU A 718 41.20 27.33 5.68
C GLU A 718 42.29 27.74 6.67
N SER A 719 41.89 28.15 7.87
CA SER A 719 42.50 27.79 9.17
C SER A 719 42.24 28.85 10.22
N ALA A 720 41.79 28.38 11.41
CA ALA A 720 41.79 29.01 12.74
C ALA A 720 40.44 29.39 13.37
N ASP A 721 39.35 29.61 12.63
CA ASP A 721 38.07 30.03 13.25
C ASP A 721 37.13 28.87 13.67
N GLU A 722 37.20 27.70 13.01
CA GLU A 722 36.32 26.56 13.32
C GLU A 722 36.62 25.89 14.69
N GLN A 723 37.80 26.12 15.26
CA GLN A 723 38.14 25.65 16.61
C GLN A 723 37.69 26.64 17.70
N ARG A 724 37.58 27.93 17.36
CA ARG A 724 37.24 29.00 18.31
C ARG A 724 35.74 29.11 18.56
N GLU A 725 34.91 28.95 17.52
CA GLU A 725 33.45 29.00 17.67
C GLU A 725 32.90 27.79 18.46
N ALA A 726 33.57 26.64 18.42
CA ALA A 726 33.18 25.46 19.20
C ALA A 726 33.49 25.61 20.71
N GLU A 727 34.53 26.37 21.07
CA GLU A 727 34.89 26.67 22.46
C GLU A 727 34.08 27.86 23.01
N GLU A 728 33.74 28.85 22.18
CA GLU A 728 32.97 30.03 22.59
C GLU A 728 31.46 29.73 22.78
N LEU A 729 30.90 28.79 22.00
CA LEU A 729 29.53 28.31 22.18
C LEU A 729 29.36 27.41 23.42
N ALA A 730 30.43 26.70 23.84
CA ALA A 730 30.43 25.93 25.09
C ALA A 730 30.53 26.83 26.33
N GLY A 731 31.20 27.99 26.22
CA GLY A 731 31.36 28.96 27.31
C GLY A 731 30.12 29.83 27.58
N ARG A 732 29.30 30.12 26.57
CA ARG A 732 28.12 31.02 26.70
C ARG A 732 26.88 30.38 27.34
N ILE A 733 26.91 29.09 27.64
CA ILE A 733 25.83 28.39 28.37
C ILE A 733 26.04 28.50 29.91
N GLY A 734 27.18 29.06 30.35
CA GLY A 734 27.60 28.99 31.76
C GLY A 734 27.39 30.22 32.65
N ALA A 735 26.93 31.39 32.17
CA ALA A 735 26.87 32.57 33.05
C ALA A 735 25.79 33.61 32.68
N ALA A 736 25.16 34.10 33.75
CA ALA A 736 24.34 35.31 33.89
C ALA A 736 22.86 35.20 33.49
N GLY A 737 22.03 35.04 34.54
CA GLY A 737 20.66 35.56 34.57
C GLY A 737 20.62 37.01 35.07
N ASP A 738 19.41 37.55 34.98
CA ASP A 738 18.88 38.85 35.45
C ASP A 738 19.51 40.13 34.91
N GLU A 739 18.73 40.87 34.10
CA GLU A 739 18.30 42.24 34.43
C GLU A 739 17.16 42.69 33.48
N ASP A 740 16.06 43.18 34.08
CA ASP A 740 14.88 43.76 33.44
C ASP A 740 15.17 45.13 32.79
N ILE A 741 14.63 45.39 31.59
CA ILE A 741 14.32 46.76 31.13
C ILE A 741 12.96 46.77 30.40
N ALA A 742 12.04 47.53 30.97
CA ALA A 742 10.70 47.83 30.47
C ALA A 742 10.72 48.89 29.35
N VAL A 743 9.79 48.80 28.37
CA VAL A 743 9.27 49.96 27.62
C VAL A 743 7.78 49.77 27.28
N GLU A 744 7.04 50.84 27.48
CA GLU A 744 5.58 51.04 27.44
C GLU A 744 4.95 51.00 26.03
N ALA A 745 3.65 50.66 25.97
CA ALA A 745 2.71 51.28 25.03
C ALA A 745 1.27 51.33 25.63
N LYS A 746 0.75 52.56 25.79
CA LYS A 746 -0.59 52.90 26.31
C LYS A 746 -1.68 52.94 25.22
N GLY A 747 -2.87 52.44 25.58
CA GLY A 747 -4.23 52.99 25.35
C GLY A 747 -4.81 52.93 23.92
N ALA A 748 -6.13 52.84 23.67
CA ALA A 748 -7.33 52.79 24.51
C ALA A 748 -8.53 52.31 23.65
N GLY A 749 -9.59 51.76 24.27
CA GLY A 749 -10.87 51.51 23.59
C GLY A 749 -11.83 50.56 24.32
N THR A 750 -12.82 51.13 24.99
CA THR A 750 -13.86 50.54 25.87
C THR A 750 -14.88 49.61 25.22
N ALA A 751 -15.24 48.49 25.89
CA ALA A 751 -16.62 48.05 26.18
C ALA A 751 -16.63 46.77 27.04
N ALA A 752 -17.52 46.69 28.03
CA ALA A 752 -17.54 45.70 29.10
C ALA A 752 -18.24 44.38 28.73
N ALA A 753 -17.65 43.23 29.09
CA ALA A 753 -18.34 42.00 29.54
C ALA A 753 -17.34 40.90 29.99
N THR A 754 -17.47 40.47 31.26
CA THR A 754 -17.09 39.15 31.84
C THR A 754 -15.76 38.50 31.38
N ALA A 755 -14.67 38.67 32.16
CA ALA A 755 -13.35 38.13 31.85
C ALA A 755 -13.21 36.63 32.15
N ALA A 756 -13.08 35.81 31.11
CA ALA A 756 -12.32 34.57 31.11
C ALA A 756 -10.83 34.92 31.01
N ALA A 757 -9.95 34.19 31.72
CA ALA A 757 -8.50 34.42 31.67
C ALA A 757 -7.98 34.37 30.22
N GLU A 758 -7.21 35.38 29.81
CA GLU A 758 -6.67 35.43 28.45
C GLU A 758 -5.71 34.26 28.18
N PRO A 759 -5.73 33.67 26.97
CA PRO A 759 -4.87 32.54 26.63
C PRO A 759 -3.38 32.81 26.89
N GLY A 760 -2.93 34.06 26.71
CA GLY A 760 -1.54 34.47 26.98
C GLY A 760 -1.16 34.36 28.46
N GLU A 761 -2.09 34.62 29.37
CA GLU A 761 -1.85 34.54 30.82
C GLU A 761 -1.76 33.07 31.28
N LEU A 762 -2.57 32.19 30.68
CA LEU A 762 -2.52 30.74 30.89
C LEU A 762 -1.22 30.12 30.36
N VAL A 763 -0.75 30.58 29.19
CA VAL A 763 0.53 30.14 28.61
C VAL A 763 1.70 30.66 29.44
N ALA A 764 1.67 31.92 29.90
CA ALA A 764 2.72 32.47 30.76
C ALA A 764 2.84 31.72 32.10
N ARG A 765 1.71 31.39 32.74
CA ARG A 765 1.69 30.55 33.96
C ARG A 765 2.17 29.13 33.69
N GLY A 766 1.82 28.55 32.54
CA GLY A 766 2.30 27.23 32.12
C GLY A 766 3.81 27.17 31.86
N VAL A 767 4.37 28.21 31.24
CA VAL A 767 5.82 28.33 30.98
C VAL A 767 6.58 28.59 32.28
N SER A 768 6.08 29.44 33.17
CA SER A 768 6.65 29.65 34.51
C SER A 768 6.68 28.35 35.32
N PHE A 769 5.58 27.59 35.35
CA PHE A 769 5.53 26.29 36.03
C PHE A 769 6.57 25.31 35.49
N LEU A 770 6.72 25.20 34.16
CA LEU A 770 7.70 24.30 33.54
C LEU A 770 9.14 24.75 33.81
N SER A 771 9.39 26.06 33.84
CA SER A 771 10.70 26.64 34.15
C SER A 771 11.10 26.39 35.60
N ASP A 772 10.17 26.56 36.55
CA ASP A 772 10.42 26.31 37.98
C ASP A 772 10.59 24.81 38.28
N LEU A 773 9.81 23.96 37.62
CA LEU A 773 9.96 22.50 37.70
C LEU A 773 11.32 22.05 37.14
N SER A 774 11.74 22.62 36.01
CA SER A 774 13.06 22.35 35.42
C SER A 774 14.19 22.78 36.35
N ARG A 775 14.09 23.96 36.97
CA ARG A 775 15.07 24.47 37.93
C ARG A 775 15.16 23.59 39.19
N SER A 776 14.02 23.13 39.71
CA SER A 776 13.97 22.26 40.89
C SER A 776 14.49 20.84 40.61
N LEU A 777 14.30 20.31 39.41
CA LEU A 777 14.81 18.99 39.00
C LEU A 777 16.30 19.01 38.60
N SER A 778 16.83 20.17 38.22
CA SER A 778 18.23 20.34 37.80
C SER A 778 19.20 20.54 38.99
N ALA A 779 18.69 20.79 40.20
CA ALA A 779 19.51 20.84 41.41
C ALA A 779 20.06 19.44 41.76
N PRO A 780 21.32 19.31 42.25
CA PRO A 780 21.87 18.02 42.67
C PRO A 780 21.01 17.40 43.79
N GLY A 781 20.43 16.22 43.55
CA GLY A 781 19.47 15.57 44.47
C GLY A 781 18.03 16.10 44.40
N GLY A 782 17.73 17.07 43.52
CA GLY A 782 16.42 17.68 43.36
C GLY A 782 15.34 16.70 42.90
N ALA A 783 15.68 15.74 42.04
CA ALA A 783 14.77 14.69 41.61
C ALA A 783 14.36 13.75 42.76
N GLU A 784 15.29 13.41 43.65
CA GLU A 784 15.04 12.54 44.81
C GLU A 784 14.21 13.26 45.87
N ALA A 785 14.51 14.55 46.13
CA ALA A 785 13.72 15.40 47.02
C ALA A 785 12.29 15.64 46.49
N PHE A 786 12.13 15.84 45.18
CA PHE A 786 10.83 16.03 44.52
C PHE A 786 9.96 14.76 44.59
N VAL A 787 10.56 13.58 44.34
CA VAL A 787 9.85 12.30 44.46
C VAL A 787 9.47 12.03 45.92
N ALA A 788 10.38 12.27 46.87
CA ALA A 788 10.10 12.11 48.31
C ALA A 788 8.99 13.04 48.81
N ALA A 789 8.91 14.28 48.32
CA ALA A 789 7.87 15.23 48.70
C ALA A 789 6.47 14.88 48.15
N LEU A 790 6.41 14.18 47.02
CA LEU A 790 5.16 13.78 46.37
C LEU A 790 4.75 12.34 46.68
N SER A 791 5.60 11.53 47.30
CA SER A 791 5.31 10.11 47.59
C SER A 791 5.08 9.87 49.08
N GLU A 792 3.92 9.30 49.45
CA GLU A 792 3.62 8.85 50.82
C GLU A 792 3.30 7.36 50.79
N THR A 793 3.91 6.58 51.69
CA THR A 793 3.68 5.13 51.78
C THR A 793 2.80 4.83 52.97
N ASP A 794 1.64 4.23 52.71
CA ASP A 794 0.70 3.83 53.77
C ASP A 794 1.31 2.66 54.59
N PRO A 795 1.55 2.85 55.90
CA PRO A 795 2.22 1.86 56.73
C PRO A 795 1.37 0.61 57.00
N ALA A 796 0.04 0.65 56.79
CA ALA A 796 -0.83 -0.50 56.99
C ALA A 796 -0.91 -1.42 55.75
N THR A 797 -0.80 -0.84 54.55
CA THR A 797 -0.97 -1.58 53.28
C THR A 797 0.33 -1.75 52.49
N GLY A 798 1.39 -1.03 52.85
CA GLY A 798 2.69 -1.04 52.15
C GLY A 798 2.65 -0.42 50.75
N LYS A 799 1.55 0.25 50.37
CA LYS A 799 1.39 0.87 49.06
C LYS A 799 1.82 2.33 49.09
N THR A 800 2.62 2.73 48.11
CA THR A 800 3.08 4.11 47.92
C THR A 800 2.14 4.87 46.99
N TYR A 801 1.69 6.04 47.42
CA TYR A 801 0.78 6.92 46.68
C TYR A 801 1.50 8.21 46.31
N LEU A 802 1.19 8.74 45.12
CA LEU A 802 1.67 10.06 44.70
C LEU A 802 0.62 11.12 45.09
N LYS A 803 0.91 11.96 46.08
CA LYS A 803 0.06 13.09 46.47
C LYS A 803 0.49 14.34 45.70
N ILE A 804 -0.37 14.83 44.81
CA ILE A 804 -0.19 16.12 44.15
C ILE A 804 -1.03 17.14 44.93
N PRO A 805 -0.42 18.11 45.62
CA PRO A 805 -1.17 19.15 46.32
C PRO A 805 -1.90 20.03 45.30
N VAL A 806 -3.18 20.23 45.53
CA VAL A 806 -4.09 21.02 44.68
C VAL A 806 -4.78 22.03 45.59
N GLU A 807 -4.83 23.30 45.15
CA GLU A 807 -5.30 24.43 45.98
C GLU A 807 -6.74 24.28 46.47
N SER A 808 -7.58 23.56 45.71
CA SER A 808 -8.94 23.18 46.12
C SER A 808 -9.41 21.92 45.38
N THR A 809 -10.41 21.25 45.94
CA THR A 809 -11.10 20.12 45.28
C THR A 809 -11.76 20.54 43.96
N ALA A 810 -12.15 21.80 43.82
CA ALA A 810 -12.68 22.35 42.56
C ALA A 810 -11.62 22.45 41.46
N ALA A 811 -10.38 22.86 41.80
CA ALA A 811 -9.27 22.91 40.85
C ALA A 811 -8.86 21.49 40.38
N ALA A 812 -8.87 20.51 41.30
CA ALA A 812 -8.62 19.11 40.97
C ALA A 812 -9.68 18.53 40.02
N ALA A 813 -10.96 18.83 40.28
CA ALA A 813 -12.06 18.43 39.40
C ALA A 813 -11.95 19.09 38.01
N GLY A 814 -11.55 20.36 37.95
CA GLY A 814 -11.30 21.08 36.70
C GLY A 814 -10.15 20.49 35.88
N ALA A 815 -9.02 20.17 36.52
CA ALA A 815 -7.86 19.55 35.87
C ALA A 815 -8.19 18.13 35.37
N ILE A 816 -8.90 17.33 36.16
CA ILE A 816 -9.37 16.00 35.74
C ILE A 816 -10.38 16.11 34.60
N SER A 817 -11.26 17.12 34.60
CA SER A 817 -12.21 17.36 33.51
C SER A 817 -11.51 17.83 32.23
N MET A 818 -10.43 18.61 32.32
CA MET A 818 -9.58 18.97 31.17
C MET A 818 -8.80 17.77 30.62
N LEU A 819 -8.23 16.93 31.49
CA LEU A 819 -7.58 15.68 31.09
C LEU A 819 -8.59 14.71 30.47
N ALA A 820 -9.78 14.58 31.04
CA ALA A 820 -10.87 13.81 30.45
C ALA A 820 -11.31 14.39 29.09
N GLY A 821 -11.32 15.72 28.94
CA GLY A 821 -11.53 16.42 27.68
C GLY A 821 -10.47 16.06 26.63
N LEU A 822 -9.19 16.11 27.00
CA LEU A 822 -8.05 15.71 26.16
C LEU A 822 -8.09 14.22 25.79
N PHE A 823 -8.48 13.34 26.72
CA PHE A 823 -8.66 11.91 26.44
C PHE A 823 -9.94 11.62 25.64
N SER A 824 -10.96 12.48 25.73
CA SER A 824 -12.18 12.36 24.92
C SER A 824 -11.94 12.81 23.47
N THR A 825 -11.08 13.80 23.24
CA THR A 825 -10.64 14.21 21.90
C THR A 825 -9.65 13.21 21.29
N LEU A 826 -8.86 12.52 22.12
CA LEU A 826 -8.00 11.39 21.71
C LEU A 826 -8.77 10.04 21.63
N GLY A 827 -9.99 9.97 22.17
CA GLY A 827 -10.73 8.72 22.40
C GLY A 827 -12.08 8.57 21.69
N ALA A 828 -12.49 9.52 20.84
CA ALA A 828 -13.73 9.42 20.06
C ALA A 828 -13.63 8.39 18.90
N GLY A 829 -13.54 7.12 19.29
CA GLY A 829 -13.53 5.93 18.46
C GLY A 829 -14.17 4.75 19.19
N GLY A 830 -15.30 4.96 19.87
CA GLY A 830 -16.10 3.92 20.54
C GLY A 830 -17.58 4.31 20.60
N ARG A 831 -18.47 3.43 20.15
CA ARG A 831 -19.93 3.62 20.10
C ARG A 831 -20.54 3.83 21.50
N PRO A 832 -21.70 4.52 21.62
CA PRO A 832 -22.52 4.44 22.82
C PRO A 832 -23.34 3.14 22.82
N GLU A 833 -23.17 2.31 23.85
CA GLU A 833 -24.22 1.37 24.26
C GLU A 833 -25.31 2.15 25.00
N LYS A 834 -26.56 1.97 24.56
CA LYS A 834 -27.73 2.43 25.28
C LYS A 834 -27.84 1.62 26.58
N GLY A 835 -27.64 2.30 27.71
CA GLY A 835 -28.08 1.81 29.01
C GLY A 835 -29.59 2.03 29.14
N ASP A 836 -30.29 0.93 29.31
CA ASP A 836 -31.66 0.84 29.80
C ASP A 836 -31.74 1.39 31.24
N LYS A 837 -32.75 2.22 31.50
CA LYS A 837 -33.21 2.60 32.84
C LYS A 837 -34.70 2.88 32.73
N SER A 838 -35.55 1.90 33.07
CA SER A 838 -36.49 2.00 34.20
C SER A 838 -37.48 0.83 34.23
N GLN A 839 -37.64 0.28 35.44
CA GLN A 839 -38.56 -0.76 35.93
C GLN A 839 -38.18 -2.22 35.72
#